data_AF-A0A521UUH5-F1
#
_entry.id   AF-A0A521UUH5-F1
#
_cell.length_a   1.000
_cell.length_b   1.000
_cell.length_c   1.000
_cell.angle_alpha   90.00
_cell.angle_beta   90.00
_cell.angle_gamma   90.00
#
_symmetry.space_group_name_H-M   'P 1'
#
loop_
_entity.id
_entity.type
_entity.pdbx_description
1 polymer ?
#
loop_
_entity_poly.entity_id
_entity_poly.type
_entity_poly.pdbx_seq_one_letter_code
_entity_poly.pdbx_strand_id
1 'polypeptide(L)'
;QGGPGLFSQDRRLPISVPEPVRDRNGRLPQSALPTQWSEDLGMVLGWLTAHGGMRTMSKDNTVTFQFGGEDLEMMTYLRPRLNRWFGREAAPGDRRGKGCTLVFRGKQLTDFIQGLDIESARPELRRTPRSIFTAPREAVVGFLRALFTAHGTVSYADGRSTIRLVVRSEQLLKEVQILLLNLGIRSRQVDARRETRKLFVYAPSPLREVRESGYAAAPASEERTFQLEISKDHTARFFERVGFVNSRYKLRIGVPRARVSGCGSFDDEVAKVEPAGMRPVYDLVEPMSRSFVANGIVVHNCGEQPLLPYESCNLGSINLSYLTKREKGREVLDWDRLAEVVRVAVRFLDNVIDANRYPLPSIEEMTKGNRKVGLGVMGFADMLIKMGIPYDSPEALVIARDLMKFIKEQSYAASVELAEARGSFPNFGRSRFRNNGTTHRRNATLTTIAPTGTISIIAGCSSGVEPLFALSYVRNVLDGQQLVEVNDLFEKVARERGFYSEELMKEIARRGSARGMADVPEDVQRVFVTAHDISPEWHIRMQAAFQEHVDNAVSKTVNFPNHATEQDVANVYMLAFQLDCKGVTVYRDGSRESQVLSTGQTTQTAVVSVPEPLPVGRARITPRARPEVTVGSTEKIQTGCGTLYITINEDEDGLCEVFTQMGKSGGCTASQAEATSRMVSLALRTGVDPESIIRQLKGIRCPAPSWQNGVAILSCPDAIGKAIERYMNKNKPMLPGFEKVPMVDKKTPAGSSGRTDIVHDLAGLCPQCPDCGNMLEVIEGCIVCRHCGYSQC
;
A
#
# COMPACT_ATOMS: atom_id res chain seq x y z
N GLN A 1 12.89 5.96 -8.47
CA GLN A 1 13.49 5.54 -7.18
C GLN A 1 15.01 5.58 -7.32
N GLY A 2 15.74 6.20 -6.39
CA GLY A 2 17.21 6.31 -6.44
C GLY A 2 17.97 5.21 -5.68
N GLY A 3 17.27 4.16 -5.20
CA GLY A 3 17.83 3.11 -4.33
C GLY A 3 17.26 1.72 -4.65
N PRO A 4 17.83 0.64 -4.07
CA PRO A 4 17.31 -0.72 -4.25
C PRO A 4 15.86 -0.83 -3.76
N GLY A 5 15.05 -1.62 -4.45
CA GLY A 5 13.68 -1.90 -4.03
C GLY A 5 13.63 -2.83 -2.81
N LEU A 6 12.45 -2.90 -2.21
CA LEU A 6 12.17 -3.78 -1.08
C LEU A 6 11.94 -5.20 -1.59
N PHE A 7 12.49 -6.19 -0.89
CA PHE A 7 12.30 -7.61 -1.17
C PHE A 7 11.36 -8.24 -0.13
N SER A 8 10.64 -9.28 -0.54
CA SER A 8 9.84 -10.09 0.38
C SER A 8 10.70 -10.62 1.52
N GLN A 9 10.18 -10.56 2.74
CA GLN A 9 10.74 -11.25 3.91
C GLN A 9 10.16 -12.66 4.07
N ASP A 10 9.14 -13.02 3.27
CA ASP A 10 8.51 -14.34 3.33
C ASP A 10 9.36 -15.37 2.58
N ARG A 11 9.90 -16.31 3.35
CA ARG A 11 10.71 -17.41 2.83
C ARG A 11 9.88 -18.62 2.38
N ARG A 12 8.56 -18.61 2.52
CA ARG A 12 7.72 -19.73 2.07
C ARG A 12 7.71 -19.81 0.54
N LEU A 13 7.73 -21.03 0.02
CA LEU A 13 7.56 -21.26 -1.41
C LEU A 13 6.10 -21.03 -1.83
N PRO A 14 5.84 -20.59 -3.07
CA PRO A 14 4.47 -20.42 -3.58
C PRO A 14 3.77 -21.75 -3.89
N ILE A 15 4.42 -22.89 -3.59
CA ILE A 15 3.91 -24.23 -3.83
C ILE A 15 4.05 -25.09 -2.58
N SER A 16 3.15 -26.07 -2.45
CA SER A 16 3.36 -27.19 -1.53
C SER A 16 4.43 -28.11 -2.10
N VAL A 17 5.39 -28.52 -1.27
CA VAL A 17 6.42 -29.47 -1.67
C VAL A 17 5.75 -30.82 -1.97
N PRO A 18 5.96 -31.42 -3.16
CA PRO A 18 5.32 -32.69 -3.50
C PRO A 18 5.77 -33.83 -2.58
N GLU A 19 4.83 -34.65 -2.12
CA GLU A 19 5.10 -35.85 -1.31
C GLU A 19 6.02 -36.84 -2.06
N PRO A 20 6.96 -37.52 -1.39
CA PRO A 20 7.84 -38.50 -2.00
C PRO A 20 7.05 -39.70 -2.54
N VAL A 21 7.16 -39.94 -3.84
CA VAL A 21 6.55 -41.10 -4.50
C VAL A 21 7.47 -42.31 -4.35
N ARG A 22 6.93 -43.46 -3.91
CA ARG A 22 7.68 -44.73 -3.80
C ARG A 22 8.26 -45.12 -5.16
N ASP A 23 9.50 -45.60 -5.16
CA ASP A 23 10.13 -46.11 -6.38
C ASP A 23 9.53 -47.47 -6.81
N ARG A 24 9.96 -47.98 -7.97
CA ARG A 24 9.49 -49.27 -8.51
C ARG A 24 9.74 -50.47 -7.58
N ASN A 25 10.58 -50.31 -6.55
CA ASN A 25 10.94 -51.33 -5.57
C ASN A 25 10.25 -51.08 -4.20
N GLY A 26 9.28 -50.16 -4.13
CA GLY A 26 8.50 -49.84 -2.92
C GLY A 26 9.23 -48.99 -1.89
N ARG A 27 10.45 -48.50 -2.18
CA ARG A 27 11.25 -47.68 -1.26
C ARG A 27 10.88 -46.21 -1.41
N LEU A 28 10.73 -45.50 -0.29
CA LEU A 28 10.58 -44.05 -0.28
C LEU A 28 11.96 -43.42 -0.58
N PRO A 29 12.08 -42.57 -1.60
CA PRO A 29 13.33 -41.85 -1.84
C PRO A 29 13.64 -40.92 -0.65
N GLN A 30 14.89 -40.88 -0.21
CA GLN A 30 15.39 -39.85 0.73
C GLN A 30 15.57 -38.51 0.01
N SER A 31 14.52 -38.00 -0.65
CA SER A 31 14.55 -36.67 -1.25
C SER A 31 14.28 -35.61 -0.19
N ALA A 32 15.22 -34.67 -0.04
CA ALA A 32 15.09 -33.52 0.86
C ALA A 32 14.91 -32.25 0.02
N LEU A 33 13.76 -32.13 -0.65
CA LEU A 33 13.44 -30.93 -1.43
C LEU A 33 13.36 -29.69 -0.52
N PRO A 34 13.79 -28.51 -0.98
CA PRO A 34 13.64 -27.27 -0.23
C PRO A 34 12.17 -26.97 0.07
N THR A 35 11.89 -26.56 1.30
CA THR A 35 10.56 -26.08 1.75
C THR A 35 10.49 -24.55 1.81
N GLN A 36 11.62 -23.87 1.62
CA GLN A 36 11.76 -22.42 1.73
C GLN A 36 12.69 -21.88 0.65
N TRP A 37 12.50 -20.60 0.30
CA TRP A 37 13.41 -19.84 -0.52
C TRP A 37 14.80 -19.76 0.12
N SER A 38 15.81 -19.88 -0.73
CA SER A 38 17.21 -19.73 -0.35
C SER A 38 18.02 -19.29 -1.57
N GLU A 39 19.22 -18.77 -1.32
CA GLU A 39 20.18 -18.47 -2.37
C GLU A 39 20.49 -19.72 -3.23
N ASP A 40 20.59 -20.89 -2.60
CA ASP A 40 20.86 -22.16 -3.29
C ASP A 40 19.72 -22.56 -4.24
N LEU A 41 18.47 -22.38 -3.83
CA LEU A 41 17.32 -22.59 -4.72
C LEU A 41 17.34 -21.60 -5.88
N GLY A 42 17.61 -20.33 -5.60
CA GLY A 42 17.82 -19.32 -6.64
C GLY A 42 18.89 -19.74 -7.65
N MET A 43 20.06 -20.19 -7.16
CA MET A 43 21.17 -20.67 -7.99
C MET A 43 20.79 -21.84 -8.89
N VAL A 44 20.04 -22.82 -8.37
CA VAL A 44 19.57 -23.96 -9.16
C VAL A 44 18.60 -23.52 -10.24
N LEU A 45 17.64 -22.66 -9.91
CA LEU A 45 16.67 -22.13 -10.87
C LEU A 45 17.35 -21.31 -11.96
N GLY A 46 18.29 -20.43 -11.59
CA GLY A 46 19.05 -19.62 -12.55
C GLY A 46 19.91 -20.45 -13.49
N TRP A 47 20.58 -21.49 -12.98
CA TRP A 47 21.36 -22.39 -13.84
C TRP A 47 20.47 -23.23 -14.76
N LEU A 48 19.32 -23.67 -14.27
CA LEU A 48 18.35 -24.42 -15.06
C LEU A 48 17.76 -23.57 -16.20
N THR A 49 17.46 -22.30 -15.93
CA THR A 49 17.07 -21.31 -16.96
C THR A 49 18.20 -21.06 -17.96
N ALA A 50 19.47 -21.16 -17.55
CA ALA A 50 20.63 -20.87 -18.40
C ALA A 50 21.08 -22.06 -19.26
N HIS A 51 21.41 -23.20 -18.63
CA HIS A 51 22.04 -24.39 -19.23
C HIS A 51 21.31 -25.68 -18.87
N GLY A 52 20.05 -25.59 -18.43
CA GLY A 52 19.26 -26.74 -18.09
C GLY A 52 18.22 -27.13 -19.15
N GLY A 53 17.62 -28.30 -18.95
CA GLY A 53 16.55 -28.82 -19.79
C GLY A 53 15.66 -29.77 -19.01
N MET A 54 14.37 -29.80 -19.34
CA MET A 54 13.37 -30.60 -18.64
C MET A 54 12.51 -31.37 -19.64
N ARG A 55 12.11 -32.61 -19.31
CA ARG A 55 11.16 -33.41 -20.09
C ARG A 55 10.10 -33.98 -19.17
N THR A 56 8.85 -33.52 -19.31
CA THR A 56 7.71 -33.82 -18.42
C THR A 56 6.68 -34.79 -19.01
N MET A 57 6.92 -35.32 -20.22
CA MET A 57 5.97 -36.17 -20.97
C MET A 57 6.57 -37.52 -21.41
N SER A 58 7.67 -37.95 -20.76
CA SER A 58 8.32 -39.24 -21.04
C SER A 58 8.16 -40.17 -19.83
N LYS A 59 8.21 -41.49 -20.03
CA LYS A 59 8.10 -42.50 -18.94
C LYS A 59 9.07 -42.28 -17.77
N ASP A 60 10.13 -41.48 -17.96
CA ASP A 60 11.24 -41.32 -17.02
C ASP A 60 11.35 -39.94 -16.33
N ASN A 61 10.56 -38.92 -16.73
CA ASN A 61 10.57 -37.53 -16.20
C ASN A 61 11.95 -37.00 -15.78
N THR A 62 12.62 -36.25 -16.66
CA THR A 62 14.04 -35.90 -16.47
C THR A 62 14.28 -34.41 -16.35
N VAL A 63 15.15 -34.04 -15.41
CA VAL A 63 15.77 -32.71 -15.32
C VAL A 63 17.27 -32.85 -15.59
N THR A 64 17.77 -31.99 -16.46
CA THR A 64 19.16 -32.02 -16.94
C THR A 64 19.84 -30.69 -16.66
N PHE A 65 21.07 -30.76 -16.18
CA PHE A 65 21.95 -29.61 -15.96
C PHE A 65 23.21 -29.82 -16.78
N GLN A 66 23.50 -28.92 -17.71
CA GLN A 66 24.68 -28.98 -18.56
C GLN A 66 25.76 -28.04 -18.01
N PHE A 67 27.01 -28.49 -18.07
CA PHE A 67 28.19 -27.74 -17.62
C PHE A 67 29.28 -27.84 -18.68
N GLY A 68 29.76 -26.71 -19.17
CA GLY A 68 30.91 -26.64 -20.07
C GLY A 68 32.22 -26.90 -19.33
N GLY A 69 33.33 -26.94 -20.08
CA GLY A 69 34.67 -27.10 -19.49
C GLY A 69 35.07 -25.97 -18.54
N GLU A 70 34.49 -24.77 -18.72
CA GLU A 70 34.75 -23.61 -17.86
C GLU A 70 33.79 -23.50 -16.65
N ASP A 71 32.82 -24.42 -16.53
CA ASP A 71 31.77 -24.40 -15.50
C ASP A 71 32.01 -25.41 -14.37
N LEU A 72 33.21 -25.99 -14.30
CA LEU A 72 33.59 -27.01 -13.32
C LEU A 72 33.38 -26.53 -11.87
N GLU A 73 33.68 -25.26 -11.56
CA GLU A 73 33.44 -24.68 -10.23
C GLU A 73 31.95 -24.64 -9.89
N MET A 74 31.11 -24.26 -10.85
CA MET A 74 29.66 -24.24 -10.67
C MET A 74 29.09 -25.65 -10.54
N MET A 75 29.63 -26.63 -11.28
CA MET A 75 29.27 -28.03 -11.13
C MET A 75 29.61 -28.54 -9.72
N THR A 76 30.82 -28.23 -9.22
CA THR A 76 31.24 -28.56 -7.85
C THR A 76 30.35 -27.90 -6.81
N TYR A 77 29.86 -26.69 -7.06
CA TYR A 77 28.92 -25.99 -6.19
C TYR A 77 27.51 -26.64 -6.18
N LEU A 78 26.95 -26.94 -7.35
CA LEU A 78 25.56 -27.42 -7.47
C LEU A 78 25.41 -28.92 -7.20
N ARG A 79 26.38 -29.75 -7.60
CA ARG A 79 26.26 -31.22 -7.55
C ARG A 79 25.92 -31.77 -6.15
N PRO A 80 26.58 -31.37 -5.04
CA PRO A 80 26.25 -31.88 -3.71
C PRO A 80 24.83 -31.52 -3.27
N ARG A 81 24.35 -30.33 -3.64
CA ARG A 81 23.02 -29.82 -3.30
C ARG A 81 21.94 -30.58 -4.07
N LEU A 82 22.14 -30.75 -5.38
CA LEU A 82 21.26 -31.54 -6.21
C LEU A 82 21.23 -33.00 -5.70
N ASN A 83 22.38 -33.64 -5.49
CA ASN A 83 22.42 -35.01 -4.97
C ASN A 83 21.63 -35.18 -3.66
N ARG A 84 21.71 -34.20 -2.75
CA ARG A 84 20.92 -34.16 -1.51
C ARG A 84 19.42 -34.05 -1.77
N TRP A 85 19.00 -33.14 -2.64
CA TRP A 85 17.57 -32.93 -2.94
C TRP A 85 16.93 -34.14 -3.62
N PHE A 86 17.69 -34.84 -4.47
CA PHE A 86 17.24 -36.02 -5.18
C PHE A 86 17.45 -37.34 -4.43
N GLY A 87 18.20 -37.32 -3.31
CA GLY A 87 18.56 -38.53 -2.56
C GLY A 87 19.37 -39.54 -3.37
N ARG A 88 20.10 -39.10 -4.41
CA ARG A 88 20.82 -39.95 -5.36
C ARG A 88 22.06 -39.24 -5.88
N GLU A 89 23.17 -39.95 -6.01
CA GLU A 89 24.35 -39.42 -6.67
C GLU A 89 24.19 -39.46 -8.20
N ALA A 90 24.11 -38.29 -8.84
CA ALA A 90 24.24 -38.23 -10.29
C ALA A 90 25.68 -38.57 -10.69
N ALA A 91 25.86 -39.64 -11.46
CA ALA A 91 27.10 -39.91 -12.15
C ALA A 91 27.29 -38.88 -13.27
N PRO A 92 28.45 -38.20 -13.36
CA PRO A 92 28.73 -37.30 -14.46
C PRO A 92 28.77 -38.13 -15.75
N GLY A 93 27.94 -37.81 -16.73
CA GLY A 93 28.04 -38.43 -18.04
C GLY A 93 29.34 -37.96 -18.72
N ASP A 94 30.38 -38.79 -18.70
CA ASP A 94 31.66 -38.45 -19.30
C ASP A 94 31.53 -38.34 -20.82
N ARG A 95 31.71 -37.12 -21.34
CA ARG A 95 31.95 -36.88 -22.76
C ARG A 95 33.39 -36.39 -22.93
N ARG A 96 34.37 -37.29 -22.83
CA ARG A 96 35.73 -37.17 -23.39
C ARG A 96 36.17 -35.71 -23.68
N GLY A 97 36.30 -34.90 -22.63
CA GLY A 97 36.84 -33.53 -22.69
C GLY A 97 35.95 -32.40 -23.24
N LYS A 98 34.63 -32.54 -23.39
CA LYS A 98 33.74 -31.48 -23.96
C LYS A 98 32.61 -30.96 -23.07
N GLY A 99 32.54 -31.37 -21.79
CA GLY A 99 31.53 -30.92 -20.82
C GLY A 99 30.88 -32.06 -20.05
N CYS A 100 30.17 -31.74 -18.97
CA CYS A 100 29.50 -32.69 -18.09
C CYS A 100 27.98 -32.41 -18.06
N THR A 101 27.18 -33.47 -18.13
CA THR A 101 25.72 -33.36 -17.94
C THR A 101 25.31 -34.17 -16.71
N LEU A 102 24.63 -33.50 -15.77
CA LEU A 102 23.95 -34.16 -14.66
C LEU A 102 22.50 -34.42 -15.06
N VAL A 103 22.07 -35.68 -14.99
CA VAL A 103 20.71 -36.10 -15.32
C VAL A 103 20.06 -36.67 -14.07
N PHE A 104 18.94 -36.07 -13.69
CA PHE A 104 18.12 -36.56 -12.60
C PHE A 104 16.77 -37.01 -13.13
N ARG A 105 16.32 -38.18 -12.68
CA ARG A 105 15.03 -38.80 -13.07
C ARG A 105 14.11 -38.83 -11.86
N GLY A 106 12.88 -38.36 -12.04
CA GLY A 106 11.86 -38.42 -10.99
C GLY A 106 10.77 -37.38 -11.18
N LYS A 107 9.52 -37.84 -11.10
CA LYS A 107 8.34 -36.99 -11.21
C LYS A 107 8.26 -35.92 -10.10
N GLN A 108 8.63 -36.29 -8.86
CA GLN A 108 8.58 -35.38 -7.71
C GLN A 108 9.35 -34.07 -7.95
N LEU A 109 10.53 -34.14 -8.56
CA LEU A 109 11.31 -32.94 -8.81
C LEU A 109 10.89 -32.20 -10.09
N THR A 110 10.46 -32.89 -11.15
CA THR A 110 9.87 -32.19 -12.30
C THR A 110 8.65 -31.39 -11.87
N ASP A 111 7.81 -31.95 -11.00
CA ASP A 111 6.62 -31.29 -10.46
C ASP A 111 7.01 -30.12 -9.54
N PHE A 112 8.03 -30.28 -8.70
CA PHE A 112 8.56 -29.19 -7.85
C PHE A 112 9.10 -28.01 -8.68
N ILE A 113 9.89 -28.29 -9.72
CA ILE A 113 10.48 -27.26 -10.58
C ILE A 113 9.41 -26.58 -11.44
N GLN A 114 8.46 -27.35 -11.96
CA GLN A 114 7.35 -26.81 -12.74
C GLN A 114 6.43 -25.95 -11.86
N GLY A 115 6.21 -26.35 -10.60
CA GLY A 115 5.48 -25.54 -9.62
C GLY A 115 6.17 -24.21 -9.30
N LEU A 116 7.49 -24.13 -9.46
CA LEU A 116 8.24 -22.87 -9.33
C LEU A 116 8.30 -22.07 -10.65
N ASP A 117 7.44 -22.36 -11.62
CA ASP A 117 7.33 -21.68 -12.92
C ASP A 117 8.53 -21.84 -13.87
N ILE A 118 9.29 -22.93 -13.74
CA ILE A 118 10.27 -23.30 -14.79
C ILE A 118 9.63 -24.25 -15.78
N GLU A 119 9.56 -23.82 -17.04
CA GLU A 119 9.03 -24.61 -18.14
C GLU A 119 10.15 -25.13 -19.07
N SER A 120 9.84 -26.22 -19.77
CA SER A 120 10.69 -26.70 -20.86
C SER A 120 10.47 -25.84 -22.11
N ALA A 121 11.30 -24.81 -22.26
CA ALA A 121 11.23 -23.89 -23.39
C ALA A 121 12.50 -23.92 -24.24
N ARG A 122 12.34 -23.71 -25.55
CA ARG A 122 13.46 -23.42 -26.46
C ARG A 122 14.18 -22.15 -25.97
N PRO A 123 15.51 -22.02 -26.16
CA PRO A 123 16.28 -20.88 -25.65
C PRO A 123 15.70 -19.49 -25.97
N GLU A 124 15.04 -19.35 -27.12
CA GLU A 124 14.42 -18.11 -27.62
C GLU A 124 13.13 -17.74 -26.87
N LEU A 125 12.50 -18.71 -26.22
CA LEU A 125 11.24 -18.57 -25.48
C LEU A 125 11.42 -18.62 -23.97
N ARG A 126 12.65 -18.79 -23.48
CA ARG A 126 12.93 -18.84 -22.03
C ARG A 126 12.56 -17.53 -21.35
N ARG A 127 12.12 -17.62 -20.10
CA ARG A 127 11.70 -16.52 -19.25
C ARG A 127 12.26 -16.69 -17.84
N THR A 128 12.24 -15.60 -17.08
CA THR A 128 12.44 -15.63 -15.63
C THR A 128 11.19 -16.25 -14.98
N PRO A 129 11.35 -17.22 -14.06
CA PRO A 129 10.21 -17.80 -13.36
C PRO A 129 9.44 -16.72 -12.59
N ARG A 130 8.09 -16.72 -12.64
CA ARG A 130 7.29 -15.69 -11.96
C ARG A 130 7.53 -15.71 -10.45
N SER A 131 7.69 -16.91 -9.89
CA SER A 131 8.10 -17.16 -8.51
C SER A 131 9.35 -16.38 -8.05
N ILE A 132 10.29 -16.04 -8.94
CA ILE A 132 11.49 -15.24 -8.60
C ILE A 132 11.15 -13.77 -8.35
N PHE A 133 10.12 -13.20 -9.00
CA PHE A 133 9.74 -11.79 -8.78
C PHE A 133 9.15 -11.53 -7.40
N THR A 134 8.64 -12.57 -6.74
CA THR A 134 8.08 -12.50 -5.37
C THR A 134 9.01 -13.11 -4.33
N ALA A 135 10.19 -13.62 -4.74
CA ALA A 135 11.12 -14.28 -3.85
C ALA A 135 11.93 -13.29 -2.98
N PRO A 136 12.43 -13.72 -1.81
CA PRO A 136 13.38 -12.97 -1.00
C PRO A 136 14.66 -12.62 -1.75
N ARG A 137 15.35 -11.58 -1.24
CA ARG A 137 16.56 -11.01 -1.84
C ARG A 137 17.61 -12.07 -2.17
N GLU A 138 17.85 -13.00 -1.25
CA GLU A 138 18.84 -14.07 -1.39
C GLU A 138 18.56 -14.99 -2.58
N ALA A 139 17.29 -15.35 -2.82
CA ALA A 139 16.90 -16.20 -3.93
C ALA A 139 17.04 -15.48 -5.28
N VAL A 140 16.65 -14.20 -5.34
CA VAL A 140 16.84 -13.36 -6.54
C VAL A 140 18.32 -13.21 -6.86
N VAL A 141 19.16 -12.94 -5.85
CA VAL A 141 20.61 -12.84 -6.00
C VAL A 141 21.21 -14.15 -6.50
N GLY A 142 20.80 -15.29 -5.92
CA GLY A 142 21.22 -16.62 -6.38
C GLY A 142 20.85 -16.88 -7.84
N PHE A 143 19.61 -16.55 -8.23
CA PHE A 143 19.14 -16.69 -9.61
C PHE A 143 20.00 -15.88 -10.60
N LEU A 144 20.20 -14.59 -10.31
CA LEU A 144 21.03 -13.72 -11.15
C LEU A 144 22.49 -14.20 -11.19
N ARG A 145 23.07 -14.59 -10.06
CA ARG A 145 24.45 -15.06 -10.01
C ARG A 145 24.66 -16.30 -10.87
N ALA A 146 23.76 -17.27 -10.82
CA ALA A 146 23.85 -18.47 -11.66
C ALA A 146 23.70 -18.13 -13.15
N LEU A 147 22.75 -17.27 -13.50
CA LEU A 147 22.52 -16.85 -14.89
C LEU A 147 23.73 -16.09 -15.48
N PHE A 148 24.30 -15.15 -14.73
CA PHE A 148 25.51 -14.42 -15.14
C PHE A 148 26.76 -15.30 -15.10
N THR A 149 26.84 -16.30 -14.22
CA THR A 149 27.94 -17.28 -14.27
C THR A 149 27.89 -18.10 -15.56
N ALA A 150 26.69 -18.46 -16.00
CA ALA A 150 26.46 -19.27 -17.20
C ALA A 150 26.68 -18.52 -18.52
N HIS A 151 26.14 -17.29 -18.63
CA HIS A 151 26.05 -16.53 -19.89
C HIS A 151 26.71 -15.15 -19.82
N GLY A 152 27.29 -14.79 -18.68
CA GLY A 152 27.93 -13.51 -18.45
C GLY A 152 29.40 -13.49 -18.86
N THR A 153 29.84 -12.36 -19.39
CA THR A 153 31.24 -12.06 -19.69
C THR A 153 31.64 -10.76 -19.01
N VAL A 154 32.91 -10.68 -18.62
CA VAL A 154 33.50 -9.47 -18.04
C VAL A 154 34.65 -9.02 -18.92
N SER A 155 34.60 -7.77 -19.38
CA SER A 155 35.68 -7.16 -20.15
C SER A 155 36.25 -5.95 -19.42
N TYR A 156 37.55 -5.75 -19.60
CA TYR A 156 38.30 -4.62 -19.06
C TYR A 156 38.99 -3.93 -20.23
N ALA A 157 38.60 -2.69 -20.50
CA ALA A 157 39.19 -1.84 -21.52
C ALA A 157 39.27 -0.41 -20.99
N ASP A 158 40.38 0.29 -21.26
CA ASP A 158 40.56 1.71 -20.93
C ASP A 158 40.27 2.08 -19.46
N GLY A 159 40.65 1.20 -18.52
CA GLY A 159 40.41 1.41 -17.09
C GLY A 159 38.94 1.26 -16.65
N ARG A 160 38.06 0.74 -17.53
CA ARG A 160 36.64 0.52 -17.26
C ARG A 160 36.31 -0.97 -17.32
N SER A 161 35.59 -1.45 -16.31
CA SER A 161 34.94 -2.76 -16.33
C SER A 161 33.57 -2.66 -16.99
N THR A 162 33.25 -3.64 -17.84
CA THR A 162 31.89 -3.86 -18.33
C THR A 162 31.51 -5.32 -18.14
N ILE A 163 30.27 -5.55 -17.73
CA ILE A 163 29.69 -6.89 -17.57
C ILE A 163 28.59 -7.03 -18.62
N ARG A 164 28.64 -8.10 -19.41
CA ARG A 164 27.67 -8.38 -20.46
C ARG A 164 26.98 -9.71 -20.23
N LEU A 165 25.67 -9.73 -20.36
CA LEU A 165 24.86 -10.94 -20.39
C LEU A 165 24.34 -11.13 -21.81
N VAL A 166 24.59 -12.30 -22.41
CA VAL A 166 24.12 -12.64 -23.76
C VAL A 166 23.13 -13.79 -23.67
N VAL A 167 21.91 -13.60 -24.17
CA VAL A 167 20.87 -14.63 -24.19
C VAL A 167 20.13 -14.64 -25.53
N ARG A 168 19.40 -15.74 -25.81
CA ARG A 168 18.59 -15.89 -27.04
C ARG A 168 17.15 -15.40 -26.90
N SER A 169 16.70 -15.10 -25.68
CA SER A 169 15.36 -14.59 -25.39
C SER A 169 15.41 -13.11 -25.02
N GLU A 170 14.78 -12.27 -25.83
CA GLU A 170 14.59 -10.84 -25.55
C GLU A 170 13.82 -10.63 -24.24
N GLN A 171 12.83 -11.47 -24.01
CA GLN A 171 11.97 -11.38 -22.85
C GLN A 171 12.71 -11.71 -21.57
N LEU A 172 13.52 -12.77 -21.56
CA LEU A 172 14.39 -13.11 -20.43
C LEU A 172 15.32 -11.94 -20.11
N LEU A 173 15.88 -11.30 -21.14
CA LEU A 173 16.77 -10.16 -20.99
C LEU A 173 16.07 -8.95 -20.35
N LYS A 174 14.84 -8.63 -20.78
CA LYS A 174 13.99 -7.59 -20.18
C LYS A 174 13.64 -7.89 -18.73
N GLU A 175 13.29 -9.13 -18.42
CA GLU A 175 12.94 -9.57 -17.06
C GLU A 175 14.14 -9.52 -16.11
N VAL A 176 15.33 -9.92 -16.57
CA VAL A 176 16.59 -9.79 -15.82
C VAL A 176 16.94 -8.33 -15.56
N GLN A 177 16.71 -7.44 -16.52
CA GLN A 177 16.92 -6.00 -16.33
C GLN A 177 16.05 -5.46 -15.19
N ILE A 178 14.80 -5.91 -15.07
CA ILE A 178 13.90 -5.52 -13.96
C ILE A 178 14.46 -6.02 -12.62
N LEU A 179 14.94 -7.26 -12.54
CA LEU A 179 15.55 -7.79 -11.30
C LEU A 179 16.82 -7.02 -10.90
N LEU A 180 17.65 -6.64 -11.86
CA LEU A 180 18.85 -5.81 -11.63
C LEU A 180 18.48 -4.41 -11.14
N LEU A 181 17.44 -3.80 -11.74
CA LEU A 181 16.92 -2.51 -11.29
C LEU A 181 16.43 -2.59 -9.83
N ASN A 182 15.77 -3.68 -9.45
CA ASN A 182 15.35 -3.90 -8.06
C ASN A 182 16.56 -3.99 -7.09
N LEU A 183 17.71 -4.42 -7.58
CA LEU A 183 18.99 -4.40 -6.85
C LEU A 183 19.75 -3.07 -7.01
N GLY A 184 19.17 -2.02 -7.59
CA GLY A 184 19.82 -0.72 -7.82
C GLY A 184 20.99 -0.78 -8.82
N ILE A 185 20.98 -1.76 -9.73
CA ILE A 185 21.96 -1.98 -10.80
C ILE A 185 21.28 -1.62 -12.12
N ARG A 186 21.69 -0.51 -12.73
CA ARG A 186 21.20 -0.12 -14.05
C ARG A 186 21.99 -0.87 -15.12
N SER A 187 21.28 -1.28 -16.17
CA SER A 187 21.86 -1.92 -17.34
C SER A 187 21.24 -1.38 -18.62
N ARG A 188 21.96 -1.53 -19.72
CA ARG A 188 21.55 -1.09 -21.06
C ARG A 188 21.38 -2.30 -21.97
N GLN A 189 20.31 -2.35 -22.76
CA GLN A 189 20.20 -3.32 -23.85
C GLN A 189 21.03 -2.85 -25.05
N VAL A 190 21.81 -3.76 -25.63
CA VAL A 190 22.70 -3.49 -26.77
C VAL A 190 22.27 -4.37 -27.93
N ASP A 191 22.16 -3.77 -29.12
CA ASP A 191 21.83 -4.50 -30.35
C ASP A 191 23.06 -5.27 -30.83
N ALA A 192 22.98 -6.60 -30.78
CA ALA A 192 24.08 -7.51 -31.14
C ALA A 192 24.48 -7.42 -32.63
N ARG A 193 23.67 -6.79 -33.49
CA ARG A 193 23.95 -6.64 -34.94
C ARG A 193 25.17 -5.77 -35.26
N ARG A 194 25.61 -4.91 -34.34
CA ARG A 194 26.77 -4.03 -34.55
C ARG A 194 28.12 -4.65 -34.19
N GLU A 195 28.14 -5.80 -33.50
CA GLU A 195 29.37 -6.44 -32.99
C GLU A 195 29.53 -7.92 -33.44
N THR A 196 28.93 -8.34 -34.55
CA THR A 196 29.14 -9.67 -35.17
C THR A 196 30.53 -9.86 -35.79
N ARG A 197 31.57 -9.20 -35.26
CA ARG A 197 32.96 -9.57 -35.48
C ARG A 197 33.51 -10.15 -34.17
N LYS A 198 33.50 -11.49 -34.08
CA LYS A 198 34.18 -12.36 -33.09
C LYS A 198 33.34 -12.90 -31.92
N LEU A 199 32.14 -13.43 -32.17
CA LEU A 199 31.52 -14.40 -31.26
C LEU A 199 31.76 -15.81 -31.80
N PHE A 200 32.61 -16.58 -31.09
CA PHE A 200 32.92 -17.97 -31.35
C PHE A 200 31.63 -18.81 -31.26
N VAL A 201 31.22 -19.42 -32.37
CA VAL A 201 30.09 -20.35 -32.44
C VAL A 201 30.60 -21.75 -32.12
N TYR A 202 30.01 -22.42 -31.13
CA TYR A 202 30.21 -23.85 -30.87
C TYR A 202 29.58 -24.65 -32.03
N ALA A 203 30.39 -25.21 -32.91
CA ALA A 203 29.94 -26.17 -33.92
C ALA A 203 30.04 -27.62 -33.39
N PRO A 204 29.03 -28.49 -33.58
CA PRO A 204 29.16 -29.92 -33.33
C PRO A 204 30.02 -30.58 -34.42
N SER A 205 30.92 -31.46 -33.99
CA SER A 205 31.92 -32.15 -34.83
C SER A 205 31.31 -32.95 -36.00
N PRO A 206 32.11 -33.28 -37.01
CA PRO A 206 32.21 -34.70 -37.40
C PRO A 206 33.63 -35.17 -37.76
N LEU A 207 33.88 -36.47 -37.59
CA LEU A 207 35.00 -37.23 -38.15
C LEU A 207 34.73 -37.52 -39.63
N ARG A 208 35.72 -37.34 -40.53
CA ARG A 208 36.16 -38.32 -41.55
C ARG A 208 37.24 -37.75 -42.48
N GLU A 209 38.09 -38.65 -42.94
CA GLU A 209 39.24 -38.45 -43.82
C GLU A 209 38.89 -37.83 -45.18
N VAL A 210 39.93 -37.23 -45.76
CA VAL A 210 40.02 -36.49 -47.03
C VAL A 210 39.60 -37.33 -48.23
N ARG A 211 38.72 -36.78 -49.08
CA ARG A 211 38.79 -36.90 -50.56
C ARG A 211 38.34 -35.60 -51.21
N GLU A 212 39.10 -35.18 -52.21
CA GLU A 212 38.96 -33.97 -53.01
C GLU A 212 37.61 -33.89 -53.74
N SER A 213 37.04 -32.67 -53.81
CA SER A 213 36.32 -32.04 -54.93
C SER A 213 35.09 -31.22 -54.49
N GLY A 214 35.05 -29.95 -54.91
CA GLY A 214 33.85 -29.13 -55.08
C GLY A 214 33.15 -28.60 -53.82
N TYR A 215 33.57 -27.43 -53.32
CA TYR A 215 32.80 -26.68 -52.32
C TYR A 215 31.51 -26.09 -52.94
N ALA A 216 30.36 -26.57 -52.48
CA ALA A 216 29.12 -25.79 -52.46
C ALA A 216 28.81 -25.45 -50.99
N ALA A 217 28.96 -24.19 -50.62
CA ALA A 217 28.65 -23.70 -49.28
C ALA A 217 27.13 -23.48 -49.12
N ALA A 218 26.50 -24.17 -48.17
CA ALA A 218 25.17 -23.83 -47.68
C ALA A 218 25.31 -22.71 -46.60
N PRO A 219 24.42 -21.69 -46.59
CA PRO A 219 24.57 -20.52 -45.72
C PRO A 219 24.22 -20.83 -44.26
N ALA A 220 25.01 -20.26 -43.35
CA ALA A 220 24.77 -20.28 -41.90
C ALA A 220 23.49 -19.48 -41.57
N SER A 221 22.54 -20.08 -40.86
CA SER A 221 21.37 -19.38 -40.32
C SER A 221 21.80 -18.40 -39.23
N GLU A 222 21.58 -17.10 -39.43
CA GLU A 222 21.78 -16.03 -38.45
C GLU A 222 20.84 -16.19 -37.24
N GLU A 223 21.28 -16.86 -36.18
CA GLU A 223 20.51 -16.97 -34.94
C GLU A 223 20.61 -15.66 -34.13
N ARG A 224 19.47 -14.96 -33.96
CA ARG A 224 19.37 -13.67 -33.26
C ARG A 224 19.69 -13.82 -31.76
N THR A 225 20.63 -13.01 -31.26
CA THR A 225 20.97 -12.91 -29.82
C THR A 225 20.70 -11.51 -29.27
N PHE A 226 20.49 -11.42 -27.97
CA PHE A 226 20.23 -10.18 -27.25
C PHE A 226 21.28 -9.98 -26.16
N GLN A 227 21.73 -8.74 -25.99
CA GLN A 227 22.79 -8.39 -25.05
C GLN A 227 22.34 -7.32 -24.06
N LEU A 228 22.73 -7.51 -22.81
CA LEU A 228 22.55 -6.56 -21.71
C LEU A 228 23.93 -6.20 -21.16
N GLU A 229 24.21 -4.90 -21.02
CA GLU A 229 25.49 -4.38 -20.54
C GLU A 229 25.31 -3.60 -19.23
N ILE A 230 26.15 -3.91 -18.25
CA ILE A 230 26.33 -3.17 -16.99
C ILE A 230 27.68 -2.47 -17.08
N SER A 231 27.69 -1.16 -16.89
CA SER A 231 28.88 -0.31 -17.01
C SER A 231 28.98 0.69 -15.87
N LYS A 232 30.10 1.43 -15.81
CA LYS A 232 30.35 2.49 -14.82
C LYS A 232 30.25 1.98 -13.37
N ASP A 233 29.68 2.77 -12.47
CA ASP A 233 29.52 2.51 -11.03
C ASP A 233 28.64 1.28 -10.74
N HIS A 234 27.78 0.89 -11.67
CA HIS A 234 26.93 -0.29 -11.50
C HIS A 234 27.70 -1.60 -11.56
N THR A 235 28.91 -1.64 -12.15
CA THR A 235 29.74 -2.86 -12.15
C THR A 235 30.24 -3.21 -10.76
N ALA A 236 30.69 -2.21 -9.97
CA ALA A 236 31.08 -2.42 -8.59
C ALA A 236 29.89 -2.93 -7.75
N ARG A 237 28.70 -2.33 -7.91
CA ARG A 237 27.47 -2.79 -7.25
C ARG A 237 27.09 -4.21 -7.65
N PHE A 238 27.28 -4.58 -8.92
CA PHE A 238 27.04 -5.94 -9.39
C PHE A 238 27.98 -6.93 -8.70
N PHE A 239 29.27 -6.65 -8.62
CA PHE A 239 30.22 -7.53 -7.94
C PHE A 239 29.94 -7.66 -6.43
N GLU A 240 29.58 -6.56 -5.78
CA GLU A 240 29.22 -6.55 -4.35
C GLU A 240 27.94 -7.33 -4.06
N ARG A 241 26.89 -7.16 -4.89
CA ARG A 241 25.55 -7.67 -4.60
C ARG A 241 25.24 -9.02 -5.23
N VAL A 242 25.76 -9.26 -6.44
CA VAL A 242 25.50 -10.46 -7.24
C VAL A 242 26.78 -11.25 -7.40
N GLY A 243 27.76 -10.72 -8.13
CA GLY A 243 29.03 -11.39 -8.39
C GLY A 243 28.90 -12.65 -9.24
N PHE A 244 29.95 -13.48 -9.24
CA PHE A 244 30.05 -14.73 -10.00
C PHE A 244 30.53 -15.86 -9.10
N VAL A 245 30.21 -17.10 -9.44
CA VAL A 245 30.78 -18.27 -8.76
C VAL A 245 32.24 -18.48 -9.18
N ASN A 246 32.49 -18.50 -10.50
CA ASN A 246 33.78 -18.90 -11.06
C ASN A 246 34.91 -17.93 -10.66
N SER A 247 36.01 -18.48 -10.17
CA SER A 247 37.20 -17.76 -9.71
C SER A 247 37.90 -16.96 -10.82
N ARG A 248 37.73 -17.35 -12.10
CA ARG A 248 38.25 -16.62 -13.27
C ARG A 248 37.83 -15.15 -13.32
N TYR A 249 36.67 -14.83 -12.77
CA TYR A 249 36.15 -13.46 -12.70
C TYR A 249 36.54 -12.75 -11.40
N LYS A 250 37.02 -13.48 -10.37
CA LYS A 250 37.54 -12.93 -9.11
C LYS A 250 38.95 -12.36 -9.26
N LEU A 251 39.78 -12.92 -10.15
CA LEU A 251 41.18 -12.52 -10.35
C LEU A 251 41.38 -11.33 -11.33
N ARG A 252 40.35 -10.92 -12.07
CA ARG A 252 40.47 -9.86 -13.10
C ARG A 252 40.19 -8.44 -12.59
N ILE A 253 40.11 -8.22 -11.27
CA ILE A 253 39.71 -6.94 -10.69
C ILE A 253 40.81 -6.38 -9.80
N GLY A 254 41.64 -5.50 -10.36
CA GLY A 254 42.18 -4.41 -9.54
C GLY A 254 40.99 -3.57 -9.12
N VAL A 255 40.60 -3.65 -7.84
CA VAL A 255 39.52 -2.84 -7.25
C VAL A 255 39.77 -1.38 -7.64
N PRO A 256 38.89 -0.72 -8.42
CA PRO A 256 39.05 0.70 -8.65
C PRO A 256 38.90 1.44 -7.32
N ARG A 257 40.02 1.87 -6.73
CA ARG A 257 40.08 2.74 -5.54
C ARG A 257 39.66 4.19 -5.84
N ALA A 258 38.91 4.42 -6.92
CA ALA A 258 38.39 5.74 -7.23
C ALA A 258 37.09 5.94 -6.45
N ARG A 259 37.05 6.95 -5.57
CA ARG A 259 35.81 7.51 -5.03
C ARG A 259 34.82 7.65 -6.19
N VAL A 260 33.73 6.89 -6.14
CA VAL A 260 32.66 6.95 -7.14
C VAL A 260 31.96 8.28 -6.98
N SER A 261 32.42 9.29 -7.72
CA SER A 261 31.77 10.57 -7.83
C SER A 261 30.47 10.39 -8.61
N GLY A 262 29.35 10.45 -7.89
CA GLY A 262 27.99 10.47 -8.45
C GLY A 262 27.42 9.09 -8.73
N CYS A 263 26.45 8.67 -7.91
CA CYS A 263 25.40 7.77 -8.39
C CYS A 263 24.76 8.47 -9.59
N GLY A 264 24.86 7.89 -10.78
CA GLY A 264 24.08 8.39 -11.92
C GLY A 264 22.61 8.49 -11.51
N SER A 265 21.90 9.53 -11.97
CA SER A 265 20.48 9.62 -11.65
C SER A 265 19.74 8.43 -12.28
N PHE A 266 18.75 7.89 -11.56
CA PHE A 266 17.83 6.84 -12.05
C PHE A 266 16.75 7.44 -12.97
N ASP A 267 17.14 8.43 -13.75
CA ASP A 267 16.24 9.12 -14.67
C ASP A 267 16.55 8.61 -16.08
N ASP A 268 15.48 8.23 -16.78
CA ASP A 268 15.49 7.83 -18.18
C ASP A 268 14.46 8.70 -18.92
N GLU A 269 14.83 9.18 -20.11
CA GLU A 269 13.89 9.86 -20.99
C GLU A 269 13.01 8.82 -21.69
N VAL A 270 11.71 9.08 -21.75
CA VAL A 270 10.78 8.21 -22.50
C VAL A 270 11.07 8.38 -23.99
N ALA A 271 11.80 7.43 -24.55
CA ALA A 271 12.21 7.48 -25.97
C ALA A 271 11.02 7.35 -26.93
N LYS A 272 10.02 6.53 -26.58
CA LYS A 272 8.82 6.29 -27.37
C LYS A 272 7.72 5.65 -26.51
N VAL A 273 6.47 5.96 -26.83
CA VAL A 273 5.29 5.24 -26.33
C VAL A 273 4.70 4.45 -27.50
N GLU A 274 4.55 3.14 -27.35
CA GLU A 274 4.03 2.23 -28.38
C GLU A 274 2.81 1.46 -27.86
N PRO A 275 1.79 1.21 -28.70
CA PRO A 275 0.68 0.34 -28.33
C PRO A 275 1.17 -1.08 -28.00
N ALA A 276 0.95 -1.53 -26.76
CA ALA A 276 1.33 -2.87 -26.28
C ALA A 276 0.18 -3.92 -26.39
N GLY A 277 -0.95 -3.52 -26.99
CA GLY A 277 -2.19 -4.30 -27.06
C GLY A 277 -3.09 -4.09 -25.83
N MET A 278 -4.29 -4.67 -25.88
CA MET A 278 -5.25 -4.63 -24.78
C MET A 278 -4.94 -5.73 -23.77
N ARG A 279 -4.90 -5.39 -22.48
CA ARG A 279 -4.80 -6.35 -21.37
C ARG A 279 -5.73 -5.95 -20.23
N PRO A 280 -6.25 -6.92 -19.47
CA PRO A 280 -6.88 -6.64 -18.19
C PRO A 280 -5.90 -5.92 -17.27
N VAL A 281 -6.35 -4.83 -16.66
CA VAL A 281 -5.63 -4.08 -15.62
C VAL A 281 -6.47 -4.05 -14.35
N TYR A 282 -5.82 -3.88 -13.21
CA TYR A 282 -6.47 -3.87 -11.90
C TYR A 282 -6.06 -2.61 -11.15
N ASP A 283 -7.05 -1.93 -10.57
CA ASP A 283 -6.79 -0.91 -9.56
C ASP A 283 -6.45 -1.61 -8.25
N LEU A 284 -5.28 -1.29 -7.70
CA LEU A 284 -4.77 -1.90 -6.48
C LEU A 284 -4.51 -0.85 -5.42
N VAL A 285 -4.81 -1.19 -4.17
CA VAL A 285 -4.47 -0.38 -3.00
C VAL A 285 -3.40 -1.14 -2.22
N GLU A 286 -2.21 -0.56 -2.12
CA GLU A 286 -1.15 -1.09 -1.24
C GLU A 286 -1.29 -0.44 0.15
N PRO A 287 -1.70 -1.18 1.19
CA PRO A 287 -2.11 -0.59 2.45
C PRO A 287 -0.96 0.01 3.27
N MET A 288 0.29 -0.42 3.06
CA MET A 288 1.41 0.02 3.90
C MET A 288 2.00 1.36 3.44
N SER A 289 2.34 1.47 2.17
CA SER A 289 3.03 2.61 1.56
C SER A 289 2.12 3.45 0.68
N ARG A 290 0.92 2.96 0.34
CA ARG A 290 0.03 3.56 -0.67
C ARG A 290 0.73 3.83 -2.00
N SER A 291 1.72 3.01 -2.30
CA SER A 291 2.53 3.06 -3.51
C SER A 291 2.88 1.66 -3.99
N PHE A 292 3.12 1.48 -5.29
CA PHE A 292 3.59 0.21 -5.82
C PHE A 292 4.57 0.41 -6.98
N VAL A 293 5.38 -0.61 -7.27
CA VAL A 293 6.36 -0.58 -8.36
C VAL A 293 5.76 -1.25 -9.60
N ALA A 294 5.46 -0.45 -10.64
CA ALA A 294 5.04 -0.89 -11.95
C ALA A 294 6.23 -0.85 -12.92
N ASN A 295 6.80 -2.00 -13.27
CA ASN A 295 7.95 -2.10 -14.19
C ASN A 295 9.15 -1.18 -13.81
N GLY A 296 9.43 -1.04 -12.51
CA GLY A 296 10.52 -0.19 -12.02
C GLY A 296 10.12 1.28 -11.77
N ILE A 297 8.86 1.64 -11.99
CA ILE A 297 8.31 2.98 -11.72
C ILE A 297 7.46 2.92 -10.45
N VAL A 298 7.67 3.84 -9.51
CA VAL A 298 6.82 3.97 -8.32
C VAL A 298 5.57 4.76 -8.68
N VAL A 299 4.41 4.19 -8.39
CA VAL A 299 3.09 4.81 -8.58
C VAL A 299 2.49 5.07 -7.20
N HIS A 300 1.92 6.26 -6.98
CA HIS A 300 1.24 6.65 -5.75
C HIS A 300 -0.28 6.78 -5.97
N ASN A 301 -1.05 6.70 -4.88
CA ASN A 301 -2.52 6.74 -4.90
C ASN A 301 -3.14 8.13 -5.10
N CYS A 302 -2.36 9.21 -4.95
CA CYS A 302 -2.81 10.59 -5.18
C CYS A 302 -2.29 11.09 -6.53
N GLY A 303 -3.22 11.36 -7.44
CA GLY A 303 -2.92 11.63 -8.85
C GLY A 303 -2.70 13.11 -9.18
N GLU A 304 -2.87 14.05 -8.24
CA GLU A 304 -2.82 15.50 -8.51
C GLU A 304 -1.41 16.05 -8.64
N GLN A 305 -0.42 15.52 -7.90
CA GLN A 305 0.93 16.08 -7.93
C GLN A 305 1.99 14.97 -7.92
N PRO A 306 2.63 14.69 -9.08
CA PRO A 306 3.74 13.76 -9.14
C PRO A 306 4.97 14.36 -8.44
N LEU A 307 5.41 13.69 -7.37
CA LEU A 307 6.56 14.08 -6.56
C LEU A 307 7.74 13.14 -6.78
N LEU A 308 8.94 13.71 -6.80
CA LEU A 308 10.19 12.97 -6.70
C LEU A 308 10.40 12.51 -5.24
N PRO A 309 11.28 11.53 -5.00
CA PRO A 309 11.60 11.10 -3.64
C PRO A 309 11.99 12.27 -2.74
N TYR A 310 11.42 12.30 -1.54
CA TYR A 310 11.61 13.34 -0.52
C TYR A 310 11.13 14.75 -0.91
N GLU A 311 10.38 14.93 -1.99
CA GLU A 311 9.70 16.21 -2.19
C GLU A 311 8.45 16.32 -1.31
N SER A 312 8.06 17.57 -1.00
CA SER A 312 6.80 17.86 -0.32
C SER A 312 5.80 18.56 -1.23
N CYS A 313 4.52 18.40 -0.89
CA CYS A 313 3.41 19.06 -1.54
C CYS A 313 3.11 20.39 -0.81
N ASN A 314 3.26 21.54 -1.47
CA ASN A 314 2.87 22.84 -0.94
C ASN A 314 1.68 23.36 -1.76
N LEU A 315 0.47 23.24 -1.21
CA LEU A 315 -0.77 23.41 -1.94
C LEU A 315 -1.53 24.66 -1.50
N GLY A 316 -2.26 25.27 -2.44
CA GLY A 316 -3.25 26.31 -2.16
C GLY A 316 -4.30 26.36 -3.25
N SER A 317 -5.49 26.85 -2.93
CA SER A 317 -6.62 26.92 -3.87
C SER A 317 -7.27 28.29 -3.86
N ILE A 318 -7.50 28.85 -5.04
CA ILE A 318 -8.21 30.11 -5.24
C ILE A 318 -9.72 29.83 -5.25
N ASN A 319 -10.49 30.54 -4.43
CA ASN A 319 -11.94 30.47 -4.49
C ASN A 319 -12.48 31.33 -5.64
N LEU A 320 -12.91 30.67 -6.71
CA LEU A 320 -13.42 31.32 -7.92
C LEU A 320 -14.81 31.94 -7.71
N SER A 321 -15.57 31.49 -6.70
CA SER A 321 -16.92 32.02 -6.47
C SER A 321 -16.91 33.50 -6.08
N TYR A 322 -15.78 34.03 -5.58
CA TYR A 322 -15.61 35.45 -5.25
C TYR A 322 -14.95 36.27 -6.37
N LEU A 323 -14.63 35.66 -7.51
CA LEU A 323 -13.91 36.29 -8.61
C LEU A 323 -14.81 36.59 -9.80
N THR A 324 -16.08 36.88 -9.54
CA THR A 324 -17.05 37.33 -10.53
C THR A 324 -17.41 38.79 -10.31
N LYS A 325 -17.70 39.51 -11.41
CA LYS A 325 -18.21 40.88 -11.41
C LYS A 325 -19.40 41.01 -12.35
N ARG A 326 -20.25 42.01 -12.10
CA ARG A 326 -21.34 42.35 -13.03
C ARG A 326 -20.84 43.29 -14.11
N GLU A 327 -20.97 42.89 -15.37
CA GLU A 327 -20.68 43.70 -16.55
C GLU A 327 -21.84 43.62 -17.53
N LYS A 328 -22.35 44.77 -18.00
CA LYS A 328 -23.48 44.85 -18.95
C LYS A 328 -24.71 43.99 -18.56
N GLY A 329 -24.99 43.92 -17.25
CA GLY A 329 -26.11 43.14 -16.70
C GLY A 329 -25.90 41.63 -16.62
N ARG A 330 -24.70 41.14 -16.93
CA ARG A 330 -24.32 39.72 -16.80
C ARG A 330 -23.20 39.56 -15.78
N GLU A 331 -23.12 38.39 -15.17
CA GLU A 331 -22.02 38.04 -14.28
C GLU A 331 -20.90 37.41 -15.11
N VAL A 332 -19.69 37.97 -15.00
CA VAL A 332 -18.50 37.58 -15.76
C VAL A 332 -17.30 37.44 -14.82
N LEU A 333 -16.27 36.71 -15.26
CA LEU A 333 -15.05 36.55 -14.46
C LEU A 333 -14.28 37.88 -14.34
N ASP A 334 -13.79 38.18 -13.15
CA ASP A 334 -12.93 39.33 -12.89
C ASP A 334 -11.45 38.98 -13.06
N TRP A 335 -10.98 39.04 -14.31
CA TRP A 335 -9.61 38.70 -14.70
C TRP A 335 -8.53 39.53 -13.99
N ASP A 336 -8.80 40.82 -13.76
CA ASP A 336 -7.86 41.73 -13.10
C ASP A 336 -7.65 41.31 -11.64
N ARG A 337 -8.76 41.05 -10.93
CA ARG A 337 -8.71 40.57 -9.54
C ARG A 337 -8.09 39.18 -9.44
N LEU A 338 -8.38 38.30 -10.40
CA LEU A 338 -7.76 36.98 -10.46
C LEU A 338 -6.23 37.09 -10.62
N ALA A 339 -5.72 38.00 -11.46
CA ALA A 339 -4.28 38.20 -11.63
C ALA A 339 -3.59 38.62 -10.32
N GLU A 340 -4.19 39.56 -9.59
CA GLU A 340 -3.69 39.98 -8.27
C GLU A 340 -3.63 38.81 -7.29
N VAL A 341 -4.72 38.05 -7.20
CA VAL A 341 -4.83 36.90 -6.29
C VAL A 341 -3.81 35.81 -6.64
N VAL A 342 -3.61 35.49 -7.93
CA VAL A 342 -2.62 34.50 -8.37
C VAL A 342 -1.22 34.93 -7.95
N ARG A 343 -0.83 36.19 -8.17
CA ARG A 343 0.50 36.69 -7.79
C ARG A 343 0.74 36.59 -6.29
N VAL A 344 -0.24 36.99 -5.48
CA VAL A 344 -0.16 36.89 -4.02
C VAL A 344 -0.10 35.44 -3.57
N ALA A 345 -0.91 34.56 -4.16
CA ALA A 345 -0.94 33.13 -3.83
C ALA A 345 0.39 32.44 -4.13
N VAL A 346 1.00 32.70 -5.28
CA VAL A 346 2.33 32.15 -5.62
C VAL A 346 3.39 32.63 -4.63
N ARG A 347 3.42 33.91 -4.28
CA ARG A 347 4.35 34.45 -3.28
C ARG A 347 4.10 33.83 -1.90
N PHE A 348 2.84 33.65 -1.51
CA PHE A 348 2.47 33.01 -0.25
C PHE A 348 2.98 31.56 -0.21
N LEU A 349 2.70 30.77 -1.25
CA LEU A 349 3.17 29.38 -1.34
C LEU A 349 4.71 29.27 -1.38
N ASP A 350 5.40 30.20 -2.05
CA ASP A 350 6.87 30.26 -2.01
C ASP A 350 7.40 30.56 -0.59
N ASN A 351 6.74 31.44 0.17
CA ASN A 351 7.11 31.70 1.56
C ASN A 351 6.85 30.51 2.48
N VAL A 352 5.78 29.74 2.23
CA VAL A 352 5.45 28.53 3.01
C VAL A 352 6.60 27.52 2.98
N ILE A 353 7.30 27.38 1.85
CA ILE A 353 8.49 26.49 1.75
C ILE A 353 9.54 26.86 2.80
N ASP A 354 9.77 28.15 3.04
CA ASP A 354 10.79 28.60 3.98
C ASP A 354 10.28 28.60 5.43
N ALA A 355 8.98 28.81 5.63
CA ALA A 355 8.33 28.81 6.94
C ALA A 355 8.04 27.40 7.48
N ASN A 356 7.94 26.40 6.61
CA ASN A 356 7.56 25.05 6.99
C ASN A 356 8.64 24.35 7.85
N ARG A 357 8.21 23.47 8.76
CA ARG A 357 9.09 22.59 9.52
C ARG A 357 8.99 21.18 8.97
N TYR A 358 10.06 20.71 8.36
CA TYR A 358 10.07 19.41 7.71
C TYR A 358 10.38 18.29 8.71
N PRO A 359 9.73 17.12 8.58
CA PRO A 359 9.94 16.01 9.51
C PRO A 359 11.29 15.31 9.32
N LEU A 360 11.89 15.41 8.13
CA LEU A 360 13.19 14.81 7.79
C LEU A 360 14.08 15.84 7.09
N PRO A 361 15.40 15.89 7.40
CA PRO A 361 16.34 16.78 6.72
C PRO A 361 16.41 16.58 5.21
N SER A 362 16.26 15.32 4.74
CA SER A 362 16.24 15.02 3.30
C SER A 362 15.04 15.63 2.58
N ILE A 363 13.90 15.77 3.26
CA ILE A 363 12.72 16.42 2.70
C ILE A 363 12.94 17.92 2.62
N GLU A 364 13.52 18.52 3.66
CA GLU A 364 13.86 19.94 3.66
C GLU A 364 14.81 20.31 2.51
N GLU A 365 15.89 19.55 2.36
CA GLU A 365 16.88 19.77 1.30
C GLU A 365 16.25 19.70 -0.09
N MET A 366 15.47 18.66 -0.36
CA MET A 366 14.82 18.46 -1.66
C MET A 366 13.73 19.51 -1.93
N THR A 367 12.87 19.81 -0.96
CA THR A 367 11.82 20.82 -1.14
C THR A 367 12.42 22.21 -1.34
N LYS A 368 13.43 22.61 -0.56
CA LYS A 368 14.10 23.91 -0.76
C LYS A 368 14.92 23.94 -2.05
N GLY A 369 15.43 22.79 -2.51
CA GLY A 369 16.18 22.67 -3.76
C GLY A 369 15.33 22.83 -5.03
N ASN A 370 14.11 22.29 -5.05
CA ASN A 370 13.21 22.34 -6.22
C ASN A 370 12.11 23.41 -6.11
N ARG A 371 11.72 23.77 -4.89
CA ARG A 371 10.70 24.77 -4.56
C ARG A 371 9.38 24.56 -5.31
N LYS A 372 8.92 23.31 -5.42
CA LYS A 372 7.63 22.99 -6.04
C LYS A 372 6.47 23.52 -5.20
N VAL A 373 5.53 24.16 -5.88
CA VAL A 373 4.24 24.55 -5.33
C VAL A 373 3.12 24.06 -6.25
N GLY A 374 1.90 24.02 -5.72
CA GLY A 374 0.70 23.60 -6.42
C GLY A 374 -0.47 24.54 -6.11
N LEU A 375 -0.62 25.57 -6.94
CA LEU A 375 -1.75 26.47 -6.93
C LEU A 375 -2.89 25.89 -7.80
N GLY A 376 -4.04 25.68 -7.18
CA GLY A 376 -5.26 25.23 -7.81
C GLY A 376 -6.43 26.18 -7.59
N VAL A 377 -7.64 25.67 -7.80
CA VAL A 377 -8.89 26.40 -7.63
C VAL A 377 -9.89 25.60 -6.80
N MET A 378 -10.90 26.29 -6.27
CA MET A 378 -12.14 25.75 -5.73
C MET A 378 -13.29 26.68 -6.08
N GLY A 379 -14.54 26.26 -5.90
CA GLY A 379 -15.70 27.10 -6.22
C GLY A 379 -15.99 27.22 -7.72
N PHE A 380 -15.47 26.30 -8.55
CA PHE A 380 -15.66 26.37 -10.01
C PHE A 380 -17.13 26.19 -10.41
N ALA A 381 -17.85 25.25 -9.78
CA ALA A 381 -19.27 25.07 -10.08
C ALA A 381 -20.10 26.30 -9.67
N ASP A 382 -19.81 26.90 -8.51
CA ASP A 382 -20.47 28.12 -8.05
C ASP A 382 -20.24 29.30 -9.00
N MET A 383 -19.02 29.44 -9.53
CA MET A 383 -18.68 30.45 -10.52
C MET A 383 -19.49 30.27 -11.80
N LEU A 384 -19.58 29.04 -12.32
CA LEU A 384 -20.40 28.74 -13.51
C LEU A 384 -21.89 29.02 -13.25
N ILE A 385 -22.40 28.65 -12.07
CA ILE A 385 -23.79 28.92 -11.66
C ILE A 385 -24.07 30.43 -11.68
N LYS A 386 -23.19 31.24 -11.10
CA LYS A 386 -23.29 32.70 -11.11
C LYS A 386 -23.31 33.28 -12.52
N MET A 387 -22.50 32.73 -13.41
CA MET A 387 -22.44 33.11 -14.83
C MET A 387 -23.64 32.57 -15.65
N GLY A 388 -24.46 31.68 -15.08
CA GLY A 388 -25.59 31.05 -15.77
C GLY A 388 -25.17 29.96 -16.78
N ILE A 389 -23.99 29.37 -16.60
CA ILE A 389 -23.37 28.43 -17.55
C ILE A 389 -23.50 27.00 -17.01
N PRO A 390 -24.08 26.07 -17.78
CA PRO A 390 -24.15 24.65 -17.40
C PRO A 390 -22.77 24.02 -17.32
N TYR A 391 -22.51 23.22 -16.28
CA TYR A 391 -21.21 22.56 -16.10
C TYR A 391 -20.87 21.61 -17.26
N ASP A 392 -21.84 20.82 -17.73
CA ASP A 392 -21.74 19.85 -18.83
C ASP A 392 -21.96 20.51 -20.20
N SER A 393 -21.28 21.63 -20.47
CA SER A 393 -21.42 22.39 -21.73
C SER A 393 -20.08 22.72 -22.41
N PRO A 394 -20.07 22.92 -23.75
CA PRO A 394 -18.87 23.37 -24.46
C PRO A 394 -18.37 24.74 -23.96
N GLU A 395 -19.28 25.62 -23.56
CA GLU A 395 -18.95 26.94 -23.02
C GLU A 395 -18.18 26.84 -21.70
N ALA A 396 -18.59 25.94 -20.78
CA ALA A 396 -17.87 25.68 -19.55
C ALA A 396 -16.46 25.12 -19.80
N LEU A 397 -16.27 24.29 -20.83
CA LEU A 397 -14.94 23.80 -21.23
C LEU A 397 -14.03 24.92 -21.74
N VAL A 398 -14.57 25.88 -22.51
CA VAL A 398 -13.80 27.05 -22.97
C VAL A 398 -13.36 27.88 -21.79
N ILE A 399 -14.28 28.19 -20.86
CA ILE A 399 -13.96 28.95 -19.65
C ILE A 399 -12.94 28.22 -18.79
N ALA A 400 -13.06 26.90 -18.61
CA ALA A 400 -12.07 26.11 -17.87
C ALA A 400 -10.65 26.24 -18.46
N ARG A 401 -10.53 26.15 -19.79
CA ARG A 401 -9.24 26.32 -20.49
C ARG A 401 -8.70 27.72 -20.31
N ASP A 402 -9.49 28.74 -20.60
CA ASP A 402 -9.07 30.14 -20.54
C ASP A 402 -8.67 30.54 -19.13
N LEU A 403 -9.47 30.14 -18.13
CA LEU A 403 -9.20 30.36 -16.71
C LEU A 403 -7.86 29.74 -16.31
N MET A 404 -7.67 28.45 -16.59
CA MET A 404 -6.47 27.74 -16.14
C MET A 404 -5.22 28.20 -16.91
N LYS A 405 -5.36 28.53 -18.20
CA LYS A 405 -4.31 29.17 -19.01
C LYS A 405 -3.86 30.49 -18.38
N PHE A 406 -4.80 31.36 -18.03
CA PHE A 406 -4.52 32.63 -17.39
C PHE A 406 -3.82 32.46 -16.04
N ILE A 407 -4.32 31.54 -15.19
CA ILE A 407 -3.68 31.21 -13.90
C ILE A 407 -2.24 30.74 -14.12
N LYS A 408 -1.99 29.87 -15.10
CA LYS A 408 -0.65 29.38 -15.44
C LYS A 408 0.27 30.53 -15.84
N GLU A 409 -0.16 31.38 -16.77
CA GLU A 409 0.62 32.51 -17.26
C GLU A 409 0.95 33.52 -16.15
N GLN A 410 -0.03 33.90 -15.33
CA GLN A 410 0.18 34.79 -14.19
C GLN A 410 1.06 34.16 -13.11
N SER A 411 0.92 32.85 -12.86
CA SER A 411 1.77 32.14 -11.91
C SER A 411 3.21 32.11 -12.38
N TYR A 412 3.43 31.89 -13.69
CA TYR A 412 4.76 31.89 -14.30
C TYR A 412 5.42 33.25 -14.17
N ALA A 413 4.70 34.33 -14.51
CA ALA A 413 5.17 35.70 -14.34
C ALA A 413 5.57 35.97 -12.87
N ALA A 414 4.70 35.64 -11.92
CA ALA A 414 4.99 35.81 -10.49
C ALA A 414 6.24 35.03 -10.04
N SER A 415 6.46 33.81 -10.56
CA SER A 415 7.65 33.02 -10.23
C SER A 415 8.93 33.56 -10.86
N VAL A 416 8.85 34.22 -12.01
CA VAL A 416 9.98 34.94 -12.64
C VAL A 416 10.33 36.17 -11.81
N GLU A 417 9.34 36.99 -11.43
CA GLU A 417 9.52 38.16 -10.56
C GLU A 417 10.16 37.77 -9.21
N LEU A 418 9.71 36.68 -8.61
CA LEU A 418 10.32 36.15 -7.38
C LEU A 418 11.76 35.65 -7.60
N ALA A 419 12.09 35.15 -8.78
CA ALA A 419 13.43 34.70 -9.10
C ALA A 419 14.39 35.88 -9.28
N GLU A 420 13.91 37.01 -9.79
CA GLU A 420 14.69 38.26 -9.86
C GLU A 420 15.00 38.79 -8.46
N ALA A 421 14.02 38.73 -7.55
CA ALA A 421 14.18 39.22 -6.19
C ALA A 421 14.96 38.26 -5.26
N ARG A 422 14.84 36.94 -5.45
CA ARG A 422 15.30 35.91 -4.48
C ARG A 422 16.25 34.87 -5.08
N GLY A 423 16.54 34.96 -6.37
CA GLY A 423 17.23 33.93 -7.14
C GLY A 423 16.30 32.79 -7.58
N SER A 424 16.70 32.10 -8.65
CA SER A 424 16.02 30.88 -9.13
C SER A 424 16.09 29.75 -8.10
N PHE A 425 15.23 28.73 -8.22
CA PHE A 425 15.36 27.55 -7.36
C PHE A 425 16.75 26.90 -7.51
N PRO A 426 17.36 26.38 -6.42
CA PRO A 426 18.74 25.89 -6.45
C PRO A 426 19.05 24.85 -7.55
N ASN A 427 18.11 23.96 -7.85
CA ASN A 427 18.28 22.92 -8.88
C ASN A 427 17.96 23.37 -10.31
N PHE A 428 17.74 24.68 -10.56
CA PHE A 428 17.36 25.19 -11.88
C PHE A 428 18.31 24.79 -13.00
N GLY A 429 19.63 24.86 -12.76
CA GLY A 429 20.66 24.52 -13.74
C GLY A 429 20.71 23.04 -14.15
N ARG A 430 20.01 22.17 -13.40
CA ARG A 430 19.85 20.73 -13.67
C ARG A 430 18.47 20.38 -14.24
N SER A 431 17.58 21.37 -14.34
CA SER A 431 16.20 21.17 -14.78
C SER A 431 16.07 21.30 -16.31
N ARG A 432 14.95 20.78 -16.86
CA ARG A 432 14.61 20.96 -18.27
C ARG A 432 14.47 22.42 -18.71
N PHE A 433 14.22 23.33 -17.76
CA PHE A 433 13.98 24.75 -18.07
C PHE A 433 15.23 25.46 -18.58
N ARG A 434 16.42 25.01 -18.19
CA ARG A 434 17.70 25.55 -18.68
C ARG A 434 17.83 25.47 -20.20
N ASN A 435 17.34 24.38 -20.80
CA ASN A 435 17.49 24.12 -22.23
C ASN A 435 16.31 24.65 -23.07
N ASN A 436 15.24 25.13 -22.42
CA ASN A 436 14.01 25.58 -23.07
C ASN A 436 13.89 27.11 -23.15
N GLY A 437 14.99 27.85 -22.98
CA GLY A 437 15.01 29.32 -23.11
C GLY A 437 14.43 30.10 -21.92
N THR A 438 14.03 29.43 -20.83
CA THR A 438 13.72 30.12 -19.56
C THR A 438 15.03 30.54 -18.91
N THR A 439 15.20 31.82 -18.60
CA THR A 439 16.46 32.35 -18.03
C THR A 439 16.52 32.23 -16.51
N HIS A 440 15.39 32.42 -15.83
CA HIS A 440 15.27 32.34 -14.36
C HIS A 440 13.83 32.02 -13.93
N ARG A 441 13.66 31.25 -12.85
CA ARG A 441 12.35 30.87 -12.28
C ARG A 441 12.51 30.45 -10.81
N ARG A 442 11.60 30.87 -9.93
CA ARG A 442 11.70 30.62 -8.49
C ARG A 442 11.23 29.22 -8.09
N ASN A 443 10.29 28.64 -8.82
CA ASN A 443 9.62 27.38 -8.45
C ASN A 443 9.65 26.40 -9.62
N ALA A 444 9.99 25.12 -9.40
CA ALA A 444 10.04 24.13 -10.48
C ALA A 444 8.66 23.80 -11.10
N THR A 445 7.61 23.81 -10.29
CA THR A 445 6.20 23.66 -10.72
C THR A 445 5.36 24.68 -9.96
N LEU A 446 4.26 25.15 -10.57
CA LEU A 446 3.42 26.19 -9.98
C LEU A 446 1.96 25.78 -9.81
N THR A 447 1.39 25.02 -10.75
CA THR A 447 -0.06 24.76 -10.78
C THR A 447 -0.39 23.29 -10.58
N THR A 448 -1.46 23.03 -9.83
CA THR A 448 -2.01 21.69 -9.56
C THR A 448 -3.46 21.82 -9.14
N ILE A 449 -4.34 20.90 -9.55
CA ILE A 449 -5.73 20.88 -9.02
C ILE A 449 -5.82 19.76 -7.99
N ALA A 450 -5.72 20.14 -6.71
CA ALA A 450 -5.81 19.21 -5.59
C ALA A 450 -7.26 19.08 -5.08
N PRO A 451 -7.59 17.99 -4.36
CA PRO A 451 -8.85 17.91 -3.62
C PRO A 451 -8.95 19.04 -2.60
N THR A 452 -10.10 19.71 -2.53
CA THR A 452 -10.31 20.84 -1.60
C THR A 452 -11.38 20.55 -0.55
N GLY A 453 -11.69 19.30 -0.27
CA GLY A 453 -12.87 18.90 0.52
C GLY A 453 -13.05 19.67 1.84
N THR A 454 -12.00 19.79 2.66
CA THR A 454 -12.11 20.53 3.94
C THR A 454 -12.12 22.05 3.74
N ILE A 455 -11.25 22.58 2.87
CA ILE A 455 -11.13 24.04 2.71
C ILE A 455 -12.32 24.64 1.94
N SER A 456 -12.99 23.87 1.10
CA SER A 456 -14.21 24.31 0.40
C SER A 456 -15.41 24.34 1.34
N ILE A 457 -15.48 23.45 2.34
CA ILE A 457 -16.48 23.54 3.42
C ILE A 457 -16.25 24.80 4.24
N ILE A 458 -15.00 25.10 4.63
CA ILE A 458 -14.67 26.33 5.36
C ILE A 458 -15.04 27.57 4.54
N ALA A 459 -14.80 27.54 3.23
CA ALA A 459 -15.08 28.65 2.33
C ALA A 459 -16.54 28.70 1.83
N GLY A 460 -17.39 27.73 2.20
CA GLY A 460 -18.78 27.66 1.75
C GLY A 460 -18.93 27.57 0.22
N CYS A 461 -18.11 26.77 -0.45
CA CYS A 461 -18.15 26.62 -1.92
C CYS A 461 -17.97 25.17 -2.38
N SER A 462 -18.18 24.94 -3.68
CA SER A 462 -17.89 23.66 -4.34
C SER A 462 -16.39 23.31 -4.24
N SER A 463 -16.12 22.00 -4.20
CA SER A 463 -14.77 21.48 -4.04
C SER A 463 -14.03 21.46 -5.38
N GLY A 464 -12.85 22.06 -5.43
CA GLY A 464 -11.93 21.94 -6.56
C GLY A 464 -12.57 22.41 -7.86
N VAL A 465 -12.48 21.54 -8.86
CA VAL A 465 -13.18 21.67 -10.14
C VAL A 465 -14.39 20.72 -10.21
N GLU A 466 -14.85 20.17 -9.09
CA GLU A 466 -15.98 19.25 -9.05
C GLU A 466 -17.31 19.97 -9.30
N PRO A 467 -18.30 19.32 -9.93
CA PRO A 467 -19.68 19.79 -9.89
C PRO A 467 -20.24 19.70 -8.46
N LEU A 468 -21.42 20.27 -8.23
CA LEU A 468 -22.11 20.10 -6.96
C LEU A 468 -22.40 18.62 -6.72
N PHE A 469 -22.08 18.09 -5.54
CA PHE A 469 -22.42 16.71 -5.22
C PHE A 469 -23.93 16.54 -4.99
N ALA A 470 -24.54 17.47 -4.26
CA ALA A 470 -25.97 17.55 -4.01
C ALA A 470 -26.41 19.02 -3.90
N LEU A 471 -27.65 19.31 -4.28
CA LEU A 471 -28.27 20.63 -4.11
C LEU A 471 -28.89 20.81 -2.72
N SER A 472 -29.35 19.70 -2.12
CA SER A 472 -30.02 19.65 -0.83
C SER A 472 -29.66 18.34 -0.16
N TYR A 473 -29.40 18.36 1.15
CA TYR A 473 -29.14 17.17 1.94
C TYR A 473 -29.88 17.23 3.27
N VAL A 474 -30.37 16.06 3.71
CA VAL A 474 -31.09 15.93 4.98
C VAL A 474 -30.13 15.44 6.04
N ARG A 475 -29.91 16.26 7.06
CA ARG A 475 -29.12 15.90 8.23
C ARG A 475 -30.03 15.53 9.38
N ASN A 476 -29.83 14.32 9.91
CA ASN A 476 -30.47 13.92 11.16
C ASN A 476 -29.75 14.62 12.32
N VAL A 477 -30.46 15.47 13.04
CA VAL A 477 -29.94 16.14 14.24
C VAL A 477 -30.40 15.37 15.48
N LEU A 478 -29.66 15.53 16.57
CA LEU A 478 -30.04 15.02 17.90
C LEU A 478 -31.49 15.46 18.17
N ASP A 479 -32.32 14.54 18.66
CA ASP A 479 -33.80 14.64 18.84
C ASP A 479 -34.67 14.18 17.64
N GLY A 480 -34.08 13.57 16.62
CA GLY A 480 -34.86 12.93 15.53
C GLY A 480 -35.48 13.93 14.54
N GLN A 481 -35.15 15.21 14.66
CA GLN A 481 -35.52 16.24 13.68
C GLN A 481 -34.62 16.15 12.45
N GLN A 482 -35.25 16.19 11.28
CA GLN A 482 -34.58 16.26 9.98
C GLN A 482 -34.39 17.73 9.59
N LEU A 483 -33.14 18.18 9.55
CA LEU A 483 -32.78 19.51 9.04
C LEU A 483 -32.37 19.39 7.58
N VAL A 484 -32.99 20.19 6.73
CA VAL A 484 -32.68 20.26 5.30
C VAL A 484 -31.66 21.38 5.11
N GLU A 485 -30.45 21.02 4.71
CA GLU A 485 -29.41 21.99 4.34
C GLU A 485 -29.39 22.07 2.80
N VAL A 486 -29.54 23.28 2.26
CA VAL A 486 -29.63 23.56 0.82
C VAL A 486 -28.41 24.35 0.39
N ASN A 487 -27.93 24.14 -0.83
CA ASN A 487 -26.90 24.99 -1.42
C ASN A 487 -27.36 26.46 -1.48
N ASP A 488 -26.57 27.36 -0.91
CA ASP A 488 -26.88 28.79 -0.77
C ASP A 488 -27.29 29.47 -2.09
N LEU A 489 -26.61 29.14 -3.20
CA LEU A 489 -26.93 29.73 -4.51
C LEU A 489 -28.27 29.21 -5.03
N PHE A 490 -28.55 27.92 -4.85
CA PHE A 490 -29.82 27.33 -5.25
C PHE A 490 -30.99 27.89 -4.44
N GLU A 491 -30.84 27.96 -3.11
CA GLU A 491 -31.84 28.55 -2.22
C GLU A 491 -32.13 30.00 -2.59
N LYS A 492 -31.09 30.81 -2.81
CA LYS A 492 -31.24 32.20 -3.22
C LYS A 492 -32.04 32.34 -4.51
N VAL A 493 -31.69 31.58 -5.55
CA VAL A 493 -32.41 31.60 -6.84
C VAL A 493 -33.85 31.10 -6.68
N ALA A 494 -34.07 30.06 -5.88
CA ALA A 494 -35.39 29.51 -5.62
C ALA A 494 -36.31 30.50 -4.91
N ARG A 495 -35.78 31.25 -3.94
CA ARG A 495 -36.52 32.31 -3.23
C ARG A 495 -36.78 33.51 -4.11
N GLU A 496 -35.77 34.00 -4.85
CA GLU A 496 -35.92 35.15 -5.75
C GLU A 496 -36.93 34.90 -6.87
N ARG A 497 -37.04 33.66 -7.35
CA ARG A 497 -37.97 33.25 -8.42
C ARG A 497 -39.28 32.61 -7.92
N GLY A 498 -39.47 32.53 -6.60
CA GLY A 498 -40.74 32.12 -6.00
C GLY A 498 -41.10 30.63 -6.10
N PHE A 499 -40.13 29.73 -6.32
CA PHE A 499 -40.38 28.28 -6.38
C PHE A 499 -39.84 27.51 -5.15
N TYR A 500 -39.34 28.20 -4.13
CA TYR A 500 -38.83 27.57 -2.91
C TYR A 500 -39.96 27.00 -2.03
N SER A 501 -39.86 25.72 -1.64
CA SER A 501 -40.61 25.11 -0.54
C SER A 501 -39.77 24.06 0.19
N GLU A 502 -40.03 23.82 1.48
CA GLU A 502 -39.29 22.78 2.23
C GLU A 502 -39.55 21.38 1.65
N GLU A 503 -40.77 21.13 1.18
CA GLU A 503 -41.16 19.89 0.53
C GLU A 503 -40.36 19.66 -0.75
N LEU A 504 -40.18 20.70 -1.57
CA LEU A 504 -39.35 20.63 -2.78
C LEU A 504 -37.89 20.35 -2.42
N MET A 505 -37.35 21.00 -1.38
CA MET A 505 -35.96 20.77 -0.96
C MET A 505 -35.75 19.34 -0.42
N LYS A 506 -36.72 18.78 0.32
CA LYS A 506 -36.72 17.37 0.76
C LYS A 506 -36.79 16.43 -0.43
N GLU A 507 -37.62 16.73 -1.42
CA GLU A 507 -37.75 15.92 -2.63
C GLU A 507 -36.48 15.95 -3.48
N ILE A 508 -35.84 17.12 -3.63
CA ILE A 508 -34.53 17.24 -4.30
C ILE A 508 -33.46 16.45 -3.55
N ALA A 509 -33.43 16.49 -2.21
CA ALA A 509 -32.48 15.71 -1.41
C ALA A 509 -32.71 14.19 -1.56
N ARG A 510 -33.98 13.77 -1.66
CA ARG A 510 -34.37 12.38 -1.87
C ARG A 510 -33.94 11.89 -3.26
N ARG A 511 -34.25 12.66 -4.31
CA ARG A 511 -33.95 12.33 -5.71
C ARG A 511 -32.45 12.50 -6.04
N GLY A 512 -31.75 13.38 -5.32
CA GLY A 512 -30.35 13.74 -5.56
C GLY A 512 -30.13 14.69 -6.75
N SER A 513 -31.20 15.15 -7.40
CA SER A 513 -31.15 16.00 -8.59
C SER A 513 -32.44 16.82 -8.73
N ALA A 514 -32.31 18.05 -9.23
CA ALA A 514 -33.44 18.89 -9.64
C ALA A 514 -33.87 18.64 -11.10
N ARG A 515 -33.10 17.86 -11.87
CA ARG A 515 -33.34 17.63 -13.30
C ARG A 515 -34.61 16.80 -13.50
N GLY A 516 -35.49 17.26 -14.38
CA GLY A 516 -36.78 16.63 -14.67
C GLY A 516 -37.82 16.79 -13.55
N MET A 517 -37.74 17.86 -12.75
CA MET A 517 -38.78 18.22 -11.77
C MET A 517 -39.63 19.36 -12.32
N ALA A 518 -40.95 19.17 -12.42
CA ALA A 518 -41.85 20.19 -12.98
C ALA A 518 -41.86 21.51 -12.16
N ASP A 519 -41.61 21.41 -10.85
CA ASP A 519 -41.60 22.54 -9.92
C ASP A 519 -40.33 23.40 -10.00
N VAL A 520 -39.32 22.98 -10.77
CA VAL A 520 -38.06 23.73 -10.96
C VAL A 520 -38.00 24.24 -12.40
N PRO A 521 -37.78 25.55 -12.66
CA PRO A 521 -37.66 26.06 -14.02
C PRO A 521 -36.53 25.38 -14.83
N GLU A 522 -36.75 25.12 -16.12
CA GLU A 522 -35.80 24.39 -16.97
C GLU A 522 -34.42 25.06 -17.05
N ASP A 523 -34.36 26.39 -17.06
CA ASP A 523 -33.09 27.12 -17.09
C ASP A 523 -32.30 26.96 -15.79
N VAL A 524 -32.98 26.83 -14.65
CA VAL A 524 -32.38 26.52 -13.34
C VAL A 524 -31.90 25.08 -13.32
N GLN A 525 -32.72 24.11 -13.76
CA GLN A 525 -32.32 22.70 -13.84
C GLN A 525 -31.07 22.50 -14.69
N ARG A 526 -30.94 23.29 -15.77
CA ARG A 526 -29.79 23.22 -16.67
C ARG A 526 -28.48 23.68 -16.02
N VAL A 527 -28.54 24.62 -15.08
CA VAL A 527 -27.35 25.23 -14.46
C VAL A 527 -26.98 24.52 -13.15
N PHE A 528 -27.98 24.11 -12.37
CA PHE A 528 -27.81 23.44 -11.09
C PHE A 528 -27.74 21.91 -11.23
N VAL A 529 -26.78 21.44 -12.02
CA VAL A 529 -26.52 20.00 -12.22
C VAL A 529 -25.68 19.43 -11.08
N THR A 530 -25.98 18.19 -10.68
CA THR A 530 -25.18 17.45 -9.70
C THR A 530 -24.18 16.51 -10.36
N ALA A 531 -23.23 15.99 -9.58
CA ALA A 531 -22.24 15.02 -10.04
C ALA A 531 -22.87 13.78 -10.70
N HIS A 532 -24.08 13.40 -10.25
CA HIS A 532 -24.85 12.26 -10.77
C HIS A 532 -25.62 12.58 -12.05
N ASP A 533 -25.87 13.87 -12.34
CA ASP A 533 -26.53 14.31 -13.58
C ASP A 533 -25.56 14.36 -14.78
N ILE A 534 -24.26 14.39 -14.51
CA ILE A 534 -23.22 14.60 -15.50
C ILE A 534 -22.68 13.25 -15.98
N SER A 535 -22.64 13.06 -17.30
CA SER A 535 -22.11 11.83 -17.87
C SER A 535 -20.60 11.66 -17.59
N PRO A 536 -20.09 10.42 -17.47
CA PRO A 536 -18.67 10.18 -17.25
C PRO A 536 -17.76 10.84 -18.31
N GLU A 537 -18.24 10.94 -19.55
CA GLU A 537 -17.54 11.64 -20.64
C GLU A 537 -17.35 13.14 -20.34
N TRP A 538 -18.38 13.83 -19.86
CA TRP A 538 -18.30 15.25 -19.52
C TRP A 538 -17.36 15.51 -18.34
N HIS A 539 -17.33 14.62 -17.35
CA HIS A 539 -16.35 14.70 -16.26
C HIS A 539 -14.91 14.67 -16.80
N ILE A 540 -14.61 13.77 -17.73
CA ILE A 540 -13.28 13.66 -18.35
C ILE A 540 -12.96 14.85 -19.24
N ARG A 541 -13.89 15.30 -20.07
CA ARG A 541 -13.68 16.49 -20.92
C ARG A 541 -13.36 17.73 -20.09
N MET A 542 -14.06 17.90 -18.97
CA MET A 542 -13.79 18.99 -18.03
C MET A 542 -12.41 18.81 -17.38
N GLN A 543 -12.06 17.60 -16.94
CA GLN A 543 -10.74 17.33 -16.39
C GLN A 543 -9.62 17.66 -17.40
N ALA A 544 -9.78 17.24 -18.66
CA ALA A 544 -8.84 17.49 -19.74
C ALA A 544 -8.65 18.99 -19.99
N ALA A 545 -9.74 19.77 -20.01
CA ALA A 545 -9.70 21.22 -20.20
C ALA A 545 -8.80 21.93 -19.15
N PHE A 546 -8.86 21.51 -17.89
CA PHE A 546 -7.93 22.01 -16.87
C PHE A 546 -6.51 21.44 -17.07
N GLN A 547 -6.39 20.16 -17.40
CA GLN A 547 -5.12 19.45 -17.50
C GLN A 547 -4.16 20.04 -18.56
N GLU A 548 -4.71 20.60 -19.66
CA GLU A 548 -3.97 21.32 -20.72
C GLU A 548 -3.08 22.44 -20.17
N HIS A 549 -3.49 23.08 -19.06
CA HIS A 549 -2.82 24.25 -18.49
C HIS A 549 -2.31 24.05 -17.05
N VAL A 550 -2.18 22.80 -16.61
CA VAL A 550 -1.63 22.46 -15.28
C VAL A 550 -0.24 21.82 -15.40
N ASP A 551 0.72 22.30 -14.60
CA ASP A 551 2.11 21.77 -14.57
C ASP A 551 2.12 20.30 -14.12
N ASN A 552 1.44 20.05 -13.01
CA ASN A 552 1.23 18.74 -12.41
C ASN A 552 -0.08 18.13 -12.97
N ALA A 553 -0.96 17.61 -12.14
CA ALA A 553 -2.16 16.91 -12.58
C ALA A 553 -3.43 17.43 -11.90
N VAL A 554 -4.57 16.86 -12.32
CA VAL A 554 -5.91 17.26 -11.87
C VAL A 554 -6.54 16.11 -11.10
N SER A 555 -6.84 16.34 -9.81
CA SER A 555 -7.71 15.46 -9.04
C SER A 555 -9.16 15.86 -9.26
N LYS A 556 -9.82 15.13 -10.15
CA LYS A 556 -11.26 15.21 -10.37
C LYS A 556 -11.85 13.79 -10.37
N THR A 557 -12.99 13.65 -9.73
CA THR A 557 -13.72 12.38 -9.59
C THR A 557 -14.71 12.22 -10.73
N VAL A 558 -14.59 11.14 -11.49
CA VAL A 558 -15.61 10.69 -12.43
C VAL A 558 -16.60 9.84 -11.66
N ASN A 559 -17.78 10.40 -11.42
CA ASN A 559 -18.85 9.70 -10.71
C ASN A 559 -19.64 8.84 -11.69
N PHE A 560 -19.85 7.58 -11.33
CA PHE A 560 -20.63 6.61 -12.09
C PHE A 560 -21.84 6.15 -11.29
N PRO A 561 -22.98 5.88 -11.96
CA PRO A 561 -24.11 5.25 -11.32
C PRO A 561 -23.78 3.81 -10.90
N ASN A 562 -24.54 3.27 -9.95
CA ASN A 562 -24.34 1.90 -9.46
C ASN A 562 -24.41 0.86 -10.59
N HIS A 563 -25.26 1.05 -11.61
CA HIS A 563 -25.37 0.12 -12.74
C HIS A 563 -24.26 0.25 -13.81
N ALA A 564 -23.24 1.09 -13.62
CA ALA A 564 -22.14 1.23 -14.57
C ALA A 564 -21.35 -0.08 -14.74
N THR A 565 -20.99 -0.38 -15.98
CA THR A 565 -20.28 -1.61 -16.37
C THR A 565 -18.76 -1.42 -16.36
N GLU A 566 -18.01 -2.52 -16.39
CA GLU A 566 -16.55 -2.49 -16.57
C GLU A 566 -16.15 -1.80 -17.89
N GLN A 567 -16.98 -1.95 -18.94
CA GLN A 567 -16.73 -1.32 -20.23
C GLN A 567 -16.88 0.21 -20.15
N ASP A 568 -17.83 0.72 -19.36
CA ASP A 568 -18.01 2.16 -19.15
C ASP A 568 -16.77 2.78 -18.47
N VAL A 569 -16.23 2.07 -17.47
CA VAL A 569 -15.00 2.47 -16.78
C VAL A 569 -13.80 2.41 -17.74
N ALA A 570 -13.68 1.35 -18.55
CA ALA A 570 -12.64 1.22 -19.55
C ALA A 570 -12.69 2.35 -20.59
N ASN A 571 -13.88 2.73 -21.05
CA ASN A 571 -14.07 3.83 -22.00
C ASN A 571 -13.58 5.15 -21.42
N VAL A 572 -13.82 5.41 -20.13
CA VAL A 572 -13.32 6.61 -19.43
C VAL A 572 -11.80 6.61 -19.31
N TYR A 573 -11.17 5.48 -18.95
CA TYR A 573 -9.71 5.37 -18.94
C TYR A 573 -9.12 5.65 -20.33
N MET A 574 -9.72 5.11 -21.38
CA MET A 574 -9.28 5.32 -22.76
C MET A 574 -9.49 6.77 -23.22
N LEU A 575 -10.60 7.39 -22.87
CA LEU A 575 -10.86 8.79 -23.20
C LEU A 575 -9.89 9.72 -22.46
N ALA A 576 -9.64 9.46 -21.17
CA ALA A 576 -8.65 10.20 -20.39
C ALA A 576 -7.26 10.11 -21.04
N PHE A 577 -6.86 8.91 -21.48
CA PHE A 577 -5.61 8.72 -22.22
C PHE A 577 -5.59 9.48 -23.55
N GLN A 578 -6.67 9.43 -24.34
CA GLN A 578 -6.78 10.12 -25.63
C GLN A 578 -6.73 11.65 -25.50
N LEU A 579 -7.18 12.19 -24.37
CA LEU A 579 -7.18 13.62 -24.07
C LEU A 579 -5.97 14.07 -23.24
N ASP A 580 -4.91 13.24 -23.17
CA ASP A 580 -3.66 13.54 -22.45
C ASP A 580 -3.85 13.85 -20.95
N CYS A 581 -4.86 13.24 -20.32
CA CYS A 581 -5.03 13.30 -18.87
C CYS A 581 -3.89 12.56 -18.15
N LYS A 582 -3.25 13.20 -17.17
CA LYS A 582 -2.10 12.63 -16.43
C LYS A 582 -2.51 11.61 -15.36
N GLY A 583 -3.78 11.60 -14.99
CA GLY A 583 -4.39 10.67 -14.03
C GLY A 583 -5.90 10.75 -14.14
N VAL A 584 -6.62 9.84 -13.49
CA VAL A 584 -8.09 9.87 -13.40
C VAL A 584 -8.52 9.16 -12.12
N THR A 585 -9.56 9.68 -11.49
CA THR A 585 -10.18 9.05 -10.33
C THR A 585 -11.59 8.62 -10.71
N VAL A 586 -11.90 7.33 -10.55
CA VAL A 586 -13.22 6.78 -10.81
C VAL A 586 -13.90 6.46 -9.48
N TYR A 587 -15.18 6.84 -9.36
CA TYR A 587 -16.02 6.46 -8.23
C TYR A 587 -17.35 5.92 -8.76
N ARG A 588 -17.56 4.60 -8.60
CA ARG A 588 -18.85 3.96 -8.89
C ARG A 588 -19.71 3.96 -7.64
N ASP A 589 -20.92 4.48 -7.75
CA ASP A 589 -21.86 4.50 -6.65
C ASP A 589 -22.16 3.07 -6.14
N GLY A 590 -22.30 2.93 -4.81
CA GLY A 590 -22.45 1.64 -4.13
C GLY A 590 -21.16 0.79 -4.00
N SER A 591 -20.01 1.25 -4.49
CA SER A 591 -18.74 0.47 -4.43
C SER A 591 -18.05 0.45 -3.06
N ARG A 592 -18.51 1.24 -2.08
CA ARG A 592 -17.93 1.31 -0.72
C ARG A 592 -19.01 1.09 0.33
N GLU A 593 -18.72 0.27 1.34
CA GLU A 593 -19.63 -0.08 2.46
C GLU A 593 -20.05 1.12 3.32
N SER A 594 -19.22 2.16 3.40
CA SER A 594 -19.51 3.41 4.12
C SER A 594 -19.25 4.61 3.21
N GLN A 595 -20.34 5.21 2.73
CA GLN A 595 -20.30 6.44 1.96
C GLN A 595 -20.42 7.64 2.91
N VAL A 596 -19.58 8.66 2.72
CA VAL A 596 -19.59 9.88 3.55
C VAL A 596 -20.66 10.86 3.05
N LEU A 597 -20.99 10.79 1.76
CA LEU A 597 -22.03 11.59 1.12
C LEU A 597 -22.91 10.62 0.33
N SER A 598 -24.18 10.48 0.73
CA SER A 598 -25.16 9.63 0.06
C SER A 598 -26.38 10.47 -0.29
N THR A 599 -26.85 10.34 -1.52
CA THR A 599 -28.19 10.82 -1.91
C THR A 599 -29.24 9.87 -1.32
N GLY A 600 -30.42 10.39 -0.96
CA GLY A 600 -31.42 9.69 -0.15
C GLY A 600 -31.98 8.39 -0.74
N GLN A 601 -31.63 8.02 -1.98
CA GLN A 601 -32.09 6.80 -2.67
C GLN A 601 -31.27 5.54 -2.37
N THR A 602 -30.12 5.63 -1.71
CA THR A 602 -29.25 4.46 -1.47
C THR A 602 -29.84 3.44 -0.46
N THR A 603 -31.01 3.72 0.12
CA THR A 603 -31.61 2.86 1.16
C THR A 603 -32.74 1.94 0.67
N GLN A 604 -33.23 2.06 -0.58
CA GLN A 604 -34.39 1.28 -1.02
C GLN A 604 -34.39 0.97 -2.52
N THR A 605 -33.62 -0.01 -2.99
CA THR A 605 -34.00 -0.93 -4.09
C THR A 605 -32.88 -1.91 -4.43
N ALA A 606 -32.98 -3.16 -3.94
CA ALA A 606 -32.53 -4.39 -4.61
C ALA A 606 -32.83 -5.61 -3.71
N VAL A 607 -34.10 -5.99 -3.59
CA VAL A 607 -34.47 -7.37 -3.26
C VAL A 607 -34.60 -8.09 -4.61
N VAL A 608 -33.50 -8.63 -5.12
CA VAL A 608 -33.52 -9.64 -6.18
C VAL A 608 -32.76 -10.85 -5.65
N SER A 609 -33.49 -11.93 -5.46
CA SER A 609 -33.01 -13.23 -5.00
C SER A 609 -32.06 -13.84 -6.03
N VAL A 610 -30.76 -13.88 -5.70
CA VAL A 610 -29.74 -14.71 -6.35
C VAL A 610 -29.20 -15.69 -5.29
N PRO A 611 -29.02 -16.99 -5.59
CA PRO A 611 -28.60 -17.99 -4.60
C PRO A 611 -27.20 -17.67 -4.04
N GLU A 612 -27.05 -17.80 -2.73
CA GLU A 612 -25.84 -17.49 -1.96
C GLU A 612 -24.56 -18.15 -2.53
N PRO A 613 -23.49 -17.35 -2.75
CA PRO A 613 -22.12 -17.79 -2.56
C PRO A 613 -21.68 -17.46 -1.12
N LEU A 614 -21.09 -18.45 -0.45
CA LEU A 614 -20.60 -18.44 0.94
C LEU A 614 -19.93 -17.10 1.38
N PRO A 615 -20.34 -16.50 2.53
CA PRO A 615 -19.74 -15.27 3.02
C PRO A 615 -18.44 -15.54 3.79
N VAL A 616 -17.33 -15.01 3.30
CA VAL A 616 -16.14 -14.76 4.13
C VAL A 616 -15.85 -13.25 4.10
N GLY A 617 -16.61 -12.52 4.91
CA GLY A 617 -16.43 -11.11 5.24
C GLY A 617 -17.27 -10.79 6.46
N ARG A 618 -16.63 -10.59 7.63
CA ARG A 618 -17.34 -10.40 8.91
C ARG A 618 -18.10 -9.08 8.88
N ALA A 619 -19.43 -9.13 8.99
CA ALA A 619 -20.28 -7.97 9.22
C ALA A 619 -19.76 -7.15 10.41
N ARG A 620 -19.84 -5.81 10.33
CA ARG A 620 -19.54 -4.95 11.47
C ARG A 620 -20.48 -5.29 12.62
N ILE A 621 -19.93 -5.88 13.68
CA ILE A 621 -20.70 -6.26 14.88
C ILE A 621 -20.92 -4.99 15.71
N THR A 622 -22.16 -4.53 15.81
CA THR A 622 -22.57 -3.44 16.70
C THR A 622 -23.28 -4.00 17.93
N PRO A 623 -23.07 -3.42 19.13
CA PRO A 623 -23.76 -3.87 20.34
C PRO A 623 -25.28 -3.72 20.21
N ARG A 624 -26.04 -4.73 20.63
CA ARG A 624 -27.52 -4.70 20.66
C ARG A 624 -28.04 -3.53 21.50
N ALA A 625 -29.22 -3.00 21.19
CA ALA A 625 -29.83 -1.89 21.94
C ALA A 625 -30.12 -2.30 23.39
N ARG A 626 -29.98 -1.36 24.33
CA ARG A 626 -30.23 -1.61 25.76
C ARG A 626 -31.74 -1.49 26.03
N PRO A 627 -32.39 -2.48 26.66
CA PRO A 627 -33.78 -2.37 27.08
C PRO A 627 -33.99 -1.31 28.17
N GLU A 628 -35.21 -0.81 28.30
CA GLU A 628 -35.56 0.14 29.38
C GLU A 628 -35.46 -0.51 30.77
N VAL A 629 -35.79 -1.80 30.88
CA VAL A 629 -35.76 -2.59 32.12
C VAL A 629 -34.89 -3.82 31.93
N THR A 630 -33.97 -4.07 32.87
CA THR A 630 -33.12 -5.27 32.91
C THR A 630 -33.24 -5.93 34.28
N VAL A 631 -33.15 -7.26 34.33
CA VAL A 631 -33.17 -8.02 35.59
C VAL A 631 -31.73 -8.41 35.93
N GLY A 632 -31.36 -8.38 37.21
CA GLY A 632 -29.99 -8.68 37.58
C GLY A 632 -29.78 -8.84 39.07
N SER A 633 -28.53 -9.12 39.46
CA SER A 633 -28.14 -9.21 40.86
C SER A 633 -26.85 -8.45 41.12
N THR A 634 -26.72 -7.91 42.34
CA THR A 634 -25.51 -7.23 42.79
C THR A 634 -24.79 -8.08 43.83
N GLU A 635 -23.53 -8.41 43.56
CA GLU A 635 -22.66 -9.13 44.48
C GLU A 635 -21.63 -8.19 45.13
N LYS A 636 -21.45 -8.32 46.45
CA LYS A 636 -20.43 -7.59 47.21
C LYS A 636 -19.17 -8.45 47.35
N ILE A 637 -18.07 -8.01 46.75
CA ILE A 637 -16.77 -8.70 46.79
C ILE A 637 -15.72 -7.82 47.47
N GLN A 638 -14.98 -8.38 48.41
CA GLN A 638 -13.87 -7.70 49.07
C GLN A 638 -12.59 -7.86 48.24
N THR A 639 -12.08 -6.76 47.68
CA THR A 639 -10.79 -6.70 46.99
C THR A 639 -9.73 -6.05 47.89
N GLY A 640 -8.44 -6.19 47.61
CA GLY A 640 -7.41 -5.51 48.41
C GLY A 640 -7.37 -4.00 48.23
N CYS A 641 -8.03 -3.46 47.19
CA CYS A 641 -8.21 -2.02 46.99
C CYS A 641 -9.50 -1.47 47.63
N GLY A 642 -10.30 -2.30 48.30
CA GLY A 642 -11.58 -1.92 48.91
C GLY A 642 -12.74 -2.84 48.51
N THR A 643 -13.93 -2.56 49.03
CA THR A 643 -15.14 -3.31 48.70
C THR A 643 -15.66 -2.93 47.30
N LEU A 644 -15.82 -3.93 46.44
CA LEU A 644 -16.37 -3.80 45.09
C LEU A 644 -17.78 -4.40 45.02
N TYR A 645 -18.73 -3.61 44.56
CA TYR A 645 -20.09 -4.04 44.25
C TYR A 645 -20.17 -4.29 42.75
N ILE A 646 -20.56 -5.50 42.36
CA ILE A 646 -20.63 -5.91 40.96
C ILE A 646 -22.07 -6.27 40.64
N THR A 647 -22.71 -5.46 39.80
CA THR A 647 -24.07 -5.67 39.33
C THR A 647 -24.03 -6.32 37.95
N ILE A 648 -24.64 -7.48 37.80
CA ILE A 648 -24.73 -8.21 36.54
C ILE A 648 -26.20 -8.26 36.14
N ASN A 649 -26.50 -7.79 34.93
CA ASN A 649 -27.84 -7.70 34.38
C ASN A 649 -27.98 -8.56 33.12
N GLU A 650 -29.18 -9.10 32.94
CA GLU A 650 -29.64 -9.85 31.78
C GLU A 650 -30.91 -9.23 31.21
N ASP A 651 -31.11 -9.47 29.91
CA ASP A 651 -32.33 -9.18 29.17
C ASP A 651 -32.84 -10.49 28.52
N GLU A 652 -33.85 -10.38 27.63
CA GLU A 652 -34.46 -11.52 26.93
C GLU A 652 -33.45 -12.35 26.11
N ASP A 653 -32.34 -11.74 25.70
CA ASP A 653 -31.28 -12.35 24.88
C ASP A 653 -30.05 -12.71 25.73
N GLY A 654 -30.16 -12.75 27.06
CA GLY A 654 -29.12 -13.19 28.01
C GLY A 654 -28.32 -12.05 28.65
N LEU A 655 -27.11 -12.35 29.14
CA LEU A 655 -26.25 -11.37 29.82
C LEU A 655 -25.97 -10.14 28.93
N CYS A 656 -26.27 -8.95 29.44
CA CYS A 656 -26.18 -7.73 28.66
C CYS A 656 -25.28 -6.66 29.29
N GLU A 657 -25.23 -6.55 30.63
CA GLU A 657 -24.48 -5.48 31.29
C GLU A 657 -23.83 -5.95 32.59
N VAL A 658 -22.65 -5.37 32.85
CA VAL A 658 -21.93 -5.50 34.11
C VAL A 658 -21.53 -4.10 34.56
N PHE A 659 -21.96 -3.71 35.75
CA PHE A 659 -21.54 -2.48 36.41
C PHE A 659 -20.72 -2.79 37.63
N THR A 660 -19.73 -1.94 37.90
CA THR A 660 -18.97 -2.01 39.14
C THR A 660 -18.98 -0.67 39.86
N GLN A 661 -19.13 -0.74 41.17
CA GLN A 661 -19.05 0.42 42.04
C GLN A 661 -18.16 0.09 43.23
N MET A 662 -17.13 0.91 43.46
CA MET A 662 -16.23 0.76 44.60
C MET A 662 -16.72 1.64 45.75
N GLY A 663 -16.93 1.06 46.94
CA GLY A 663 -17.45 1.80 48.09
C GLY A 663 -16.42 2.80 48.65
N LYS A 664 -16.84 4.06 48.88
CA LYS A 664 -16.11 5.16 49.58
C LYS A 664 -14.65 5.43 49.12
N SER A 665 -14.25 4.91 47.96
CA SER A 665 -12.89 4.99 47.43
C SER A 665 -12.94 5.62 46.03
N GLY A 666 -12.70 6.93 45.93
CA GLY A 666 -12.41 7.58 44.65
C GLY A 666 -10.92 7.40 44.29
N GLY A 667 -10.57 7.22 43.01
CA GLY A 667 -9.18 7.07 42.57
C GLY A 667 -9.00 6.20 41.31
N CYS A 668 -7.73 5.94 40.94
CA CYS A 668 -7.38 5.19 39.73
C CYS A 668 -8.02 3.79 39.68
N THR A 669 -8.09 3.08 40.80
CA THR A 669 -8.66 1.73 40.85
C THR A 669 -10.17 1.71 40.53
N ALA A 670 -10.92 2.71 41.01
CA ALA A 670 -12.33 2.85 40.70
C ALA A 670 -12.55 3.14 39.20
N SER A 671 -11.74 4.04 38.62
CA SER A 671 -11.80 4.33 37.17
C SER A 671 -11.45 3.12 36.30
N GLN A 672 -10.48 2.30 36.71
CA GLN A 672 -10.09 1.10 35.98
C GLN A 672 -11.14 -0.01 36.08
N ALA A 673 -11.75 -0.19 37.26
CA ALA A 673 -12.86 -1.12 37.44
C ALA A 673 -14.07 -0.71 36.60
N GLU A 674 -14.43 0.58 36.60
CA GLU A 674 -15.52 1.11 35.79
C GLU A 674 -15.24 0.89 34.29
N ALA A 675 -14.07 1.31 33.81
CA ALA A 675 -13.67 1.12 32.40
C ALA A 675 -13.72 -0.36 31.99
N THR A 676 -13.23 -1.27 32.85
CA THR A 676 -13.28 -2.71 32.60
C THR A 676 -14.73 -3.20 32.47
N SER A 677 -15.61 -2.79 33.38
CA SER A 677 -17.03 -3.18 33.36
C SER A 677 -17.81 -2.65 32.15
N ARG A 678 -17.47 -1.44 31.67
CA ARG A 678 -18.03 -0.87 30.42
C ARG A 678 -17.59 -1.66 29.20
N MET A 679 -16.33 -2.06 29.12
CA MET A 679 -15.81 -2.88 28.02
C MET A 679 -16.41 -4.29 28.02
N VAL A 680 -16.61 -4.88 29.19
CA VAL A 680 -17.31 -6.16 29.33
C VAL A 680 -18.77 -6.06 28.87
N SER A 681 -19.48 -5.02 29.28
CA SER A 681 -20.87 -4.77 28.83
C SER A 681 -20.97 -4.61 27.32
N LEU A 682 -20.01 -3.90 26.72
CA LEU A 682 -19.94 -3.76 25.26
C LEU A 682 -19.75 -5.11 24.58
N ALA A 683 -18.80 -5.93 25.07
CA ALA A 683 -18.52 -7.26 24.53
C ALA A 683 -19.75 -8.18 24.62
N LEU A 684 -20.43 -8.20 25.76
CA LEU A 684 -21.66 -8.98 25.96
C LEU A 684 -22.76 -8.56 24.97
N ARG A 685 -22.99 -7.26 24.79
CA ARG A 685 -23.99 -6.74 23.84
C ARG A 685 -23.63 -6.99 22.38
N THR A 686 -22.36 -7.24 22.06
CA THR A 686 -21.90 -7.65 20.72
C THR A 686 -21.97 -9.17 20.49
N GLY A 687 -22.48 -9.94 21.45
CA GLY A 687 -22.63 -11.40 21.33
C GLY A 687 -21.32 -12.17 21.57
N VAL A 688 -20.35 -11.58 22.26
CA VAL A 688 -19.15 -12.31 22.70
C VAL A 688 -19.55 -13.31 23.78
N ASP A 689 -19.13 -14.56 23.59
CA ASP A 689 -19.35 -15.63 24.56
C ASP A 689 -18.83 -15.25 25.96
N PRO A 690 -19.69 -15.26 27.01
CA PRO A 690 -19.30 -14.89 28.37
C PRO A 690 -18.15 -15.73 28.95
N GLU A 691 -18.02 -17.01 28.58
CA GLU A 691 -16.90 -17.85 29.06
C GLU A 691 -15.55 -17.35 28.53
N SER A 692 -15.54 -16.84 27.30
CA SER A 692 -14.37 -16.22 26.70
C SER A 692 -13.96 -14.95 27.45
N ILE A 693 -14.92 -14.15 27.93
CA ILE A 693 -14.66 -12.96 28.76
C ILE A 693 -14.11 -13.37 30.14
N ILE A 694 -14.74 -14.36 30.79
CA ILE A 694 -14.31 -14.88 32.10
C ILE A 694 -12.84 -15.34 32.04
N ARG A 695 -12.45 -16.05 30.97
CA ARG A 695 -11.07 -16.54 30.78
C ARG A 695 -10.04 -15.41 30.69
N GLN A 696 -10.40 -14.26 30.12
CA GLN A 696 -9.50 -13.11 30.03
C GLN A 696 -9.36 -12.36 31.37
N LEU A 697 -10.43 -12.34 32.17
CA LEU A 697 -10.47 -11.58 33.41
C LEU A 697 -9.91 -12.35 34.63
N LYS A 698 -10.19 -13.66 34.72
CA LYS A 698 -9.73 -14.51 35.84
C LYS A 698 -8.21 -14.65 35.82
N GLY A 699 -7.58 -14.48 36.99
CA GLY A 699 -6.13 -14.62 37.14
C GLY A 699 -5.33 -13.33 37.02
N ILE A 700 -5.95 -12.22 36.60
CA ILE A 700 -5.31 -10.89 36.61
C ILE A 700 -4.99 -10.52 38.06
N ARG A 701 -3.74 -10.15 38.34
CA ARG A 701 -3.26 -9.82 39.69
C ARG A 701 -2.99 -8.34 39.83
N CYS A 702 -3.42 -7.76 40.94
CA CYS A 702 -2.95 -6.46 41.41
C CYS A 702 -2.00 -6.66 42.62
N PRO A 703 -1.26 -5.61 43.04
CA PRO A 703 -0.32 -5.68 44.15
C PRO A 703 -0.95 -6.04 45.51
N ALA A 704 -2.26 -5.86 45.66
CA ALA A 704 -3.01 -6.15 46.90
C ALA A 704 -4.10 -7.22 46.65
N PRO A 705 -3.75 -8.52 46.58
CA PRO A 705 -4.73 -9.58 46.54
C PRO A 705 -5.41 -9.75 47.91
N SER A 706 -6.69 -10.10 47.92
CA SER A 706 -7.46 -10.37 49.13
C SER A 706 -8.01 -11.80 49.12
N TRP A 707 -8.50 -12.26 50.27
CA TRP A 707 -9.19 -13.54 50.39
C TRP A 707 -10.61 -13.30 50.87
N GLN A 708 -11.58 -13.95 50.23
CA GLN A 708 -12.98 -13.91 50.66
C GLN A 708 -13.60 -15.30 50.50
N ASN A 709 -14.23 -15.80 51.56
CA ASN A 709 -14.91 -17.11 51.59
C ASN A 709 -14.04 -18.28 51.08
N GLY A 710 -12.76 -18.30 51.46
CA GLY A 710 -11.82 -19.35 51.05
C GLY A 710 -11.31 -19.24 49.60
N VAL A 711 -11.72 -18.21 48.85
CA VAL A 711 -11.28 -17.96 47.47
C VAL A 711 -10.40 -16.70 47.44
N ALA A 712 -9.21 -16.82 46.84
CA ALA A 712 -8.34 -15.67 46.59
C ALA A 712 -8.97 -14.78 45.52
N ILE A 713 -9.09 -13.47 45.77
CA ILE A 713 -9.46 -12.44 44.82
C ILE A 713 -8.21 -11.65 44.47
N LEU A 714 -7.76 -11.77 43.23
CA LEU A 714 -6.44 -11.32 42.81
C LEU A 714 -6.39 -9.85 42.37
N SER A 715 -7.52 -9.31 41.92
CA SER A 715 -7.69 -7.93 41.46
C SER A 715 -9.18 -7.61 41.23
N CYS A 716 -9.50 -6.35 40.90
CA CYS A 716 -10.86 -5.96 40.50
C CYS A 716 -11.33 -6.68 39.20
N PRO A 717 -10.53 -6.78 38.12
CA PRO A 717 -10.89 -7.62 36.96
C PRO A 717 -11.14 -9.09 37.31
N ASP A 718 -10.29 -9.70 38.15
CA ASP A 718 -10.47 -11.09 38.60
C ASP A 718 -11.77 -11.26 39.41
N ALA A 719 -12.14 -10.26 40.21
CA ALA A 719 -13.41 -10.23 40.92
C ALA A 719 -14.62 -10.20 39.95
N ILE A 720 -14.55 -9.37 38.89
CA ILE A 720 -15.59 -9.31 37.84
C ILE A 720 -15.75 -10.66 37.15
N GLY A 721 -14.65 -11.28 36.71
CA GLY A 721 -14.69 -12.59 36.04
C GLY A 721 -15.31 -13.68 36.93
N LYS A 722 -14.97 -13.70 38.22
CA LYS A 722 -15.55 -14.65 39.19
C LYS A 722 -17.04 -14.39 39.48
N ALA A 723 -17.46 -13.13 39.52
CA ALA A 723 -18.86 -12.77 39.69
C ALA A 723 -19.72 -13.24 38.52
N ILE A 724 -19.26 -13.02 37.27
CA ILE A 724 -19.95 -13.49 36.06
C ILE A 724 -20.05 -15.01 36.04
N GLU A 725 -18.96 -15.72 36.35
CA GLU A 725 -18.95 -17.18 36.44
C GLU A 725 -19.94 -17.70 37.50
N ARG A 726 -19.98 -17.08 38.69
CA ARG A 726 -20.95 -17.46 39.73
C ARG A 726 -22.38 -17.18 39.32
N TYR A 727 -22.64 -16.05 38.67
CA TYR A 727 -23.96 -15.67 38.18
C TYR A 727 -24.48 -16.68 37.15
N MET A 728 -23.65 -17.04 36.17
CA MET A 728 -23.98 -18.06 35.17
C MET A 728 -24.25 -19.45 35.77
N ASN A 729 -23.53 -19.81 36.84
CA ASN A 729 -23.67 -21.12 37.49
C ASN A 729 -24.86 -21.21 38.46
N LYS A 730 -25.41 -20.10 38.95
CA LYS A 730 -26.63 -20.08 39.79
C LYS A 730 -27.89 -20.45 39.01
N ASN A 731 -27.90 -20.26 37.69
CA ASN A 731 -29.07 -20.50 36.81
C ASN A 731 -29.02 -21.85 36.06
N LYS A 732 -28.11 -22.77 36.39
CA LYS A 732 -28.09 -24.15 35.82
C LYS A 732 -28.74 -25.16 36.78
N PRO A 733 -29.70 -26.01 36.35
CA PRO A 733 -30.10 -27.17 37.14
C PRO A 733 -28.89 -28.12 37.30
N MET A 734 -28.65 -28.60 38.53
CA MET A 734 -27.49 -29.44 38.83
C MET A 734 -27.50 -30.73 38.01
N LEU A 735 -26.40 -30.99 37.30
CA LEU A 735 -26.02 -32.31 36.79
C LEU A 735 -24.74 -32.78 37.50
N PRO A 736 -24.62 -34.06 37.88
CA PRO A 736 -23.55 -34.55 38.74
C PRO A 736 -22.26 -34.88 37.97
N GLY A 737 -21.13 -34.54 38.58
CA GLY A 737 -19.79 -35.06 38.24
C GLY A 737 -18.93 -34.10 37.43
N PHE A 738 -17.85 -33.59 38.03
CA PHE A 738 -16.47 -33.98 37.68
C PHE A 738 -15.44 -33.32 38.64
N GLU A 739 -14.57 -34.20 39.10
CA GLU A 739 -13.38 -34.22 39.96
C GLU A 739 -12.60 -32.95 40.35
N LYS A 740 -12.06 -33.06 41.59
CA LYS A 740 -11.05 -32.19 42.21
C LYS A 740 -9.72 -32.27 41.45
N VAL A 741 -9.08 -31.12 41.20
CA VAL A 741 -7.68 -31.04 40.74
C VAL A 741 -6.75 -30.75 41.94
N PRO A 742 -5.57 -31.40 42.07
CA PRO A 742 -4.78 -31.39 43.30
C PRO A 742 -3.92 -30.13 43.48
N MET A 743 -3.62 -29.82 44.75
CA MET A 743 -2.57 -28.87 45.16
C MET A 743 -1.19 -29.33 44.66
N VAL A 744 -0.43 -28.41 44.07
CA VAL A 744 1.00 -28.61 43.78
C VAL A 744 1.80 -27.69 44.69
N ASP A 745 2.44 -28.30 45.69
CA ASP A 745 3.52 -27.72 46.48
C ASP A 745 4.71 -27.36 45.58
N LYS A 746 5.24 -26.14 45.71
CA LYS A 746 6.57 -25.80 45.20
C LYS A 746 7.50 -25.45 46.35
N LYS A 747 8.36 -26.42 46.67
CA LYS A 747 9.60 -26.23 47.42
C LYS A 747 10.52 -25.26 46.67
N THR A 748 10.95 -24.23 47.38
CA THR A 748 12.04 -23.30 47.03
C THR A 748 13.39 -24.02 47.15
N PRO A 749 14.37 -23.78 46.25
CA PRO A 749 15.77 -23.92 46.60
C PRO A 749 16.33 -22.57 47.07
N ALA A 750 16.93 -22.59 48.25
CA ALA A 750 17.72 -21.49 48.79
C ALA A 750 19.12 -21.44 48.14
N GLY A 751 19.65 -20.22 47.98
CA GLY A 751 21.10 -19.98 47.94
C GLY A 751 21.59 -19.04 46.84
N SER A 752 21.74 -17.76 47.14
CA SER A 752 23.07 -17.11 47.26
C SER A 752 22.95 -15.60 47.45
N SER A 753 23.87 -15.09 48.24
CA SER A 753 24.00 -13.76 48.81
C SER A 753 24.26 -12.63 47.80
N GLY A 754 23.60 -11.49 47.99
CA GLY A 754 23.99 -10.21 47.43
C GLY A 754 23.22 -9.07 48.10
N ARG A 755 23.88 -8.34 49.01
CA ARG A 755 23.41 -7.03 49.51
C ARG A 755 23.58 -6.00 48.40
N THR A 756 22.49 -5.36 47.96
CA THR A 756 22.48 -3.99 47.40
C THR A 756 21.04 -3.46 47.39
N ASP A 757 20.84 -2.37 48.14
CA ASP A 757 19.94 -1.24 47.93
C ASP A 757 18.40 -1.40 47.99
N ILE A 758 17.87 -1.03 49.16
CA ILE A 758 16.46 -1.02 49.62
C ILE A 758 15.66 0.17 49.03
N VAL A 759 15.91 0.61 47.79
CA VAL A 759 15.33 1.89 47.30
C VAL A 759 14.47 1.78 46.03
N HIS A 760 14.14 0.57 45.54
CA HIS A 760 13.41 0.44 44.27
C HIS A 760 12.09 -0.34 44.24
N ASP A 761 11.52 -0.74 45.39
CA ASP A 761 10.31 -1.60 45.42
C ASP A 761 9.03 -0.90 45.96
N LEU A 762 8.88 0.40 45.68
CA LEU A 762 7.67 1.19 46.01
C LEU A 762 6.71 1.40 44.82
N ALA A 763 7.01 0.82 43.66
CA ALA A 763 6.19 0.92 42.46
C ALA A 763 5.03 -0.11 42.46
N GLY A 764 4.09 0.03 43.40
CA GLY A 764 2.94 -0.87 43.47
C GLY A 764 1.87 -0.54 44.52
N LEU A 765 2.06 0.48 45.35
CA LEU A 765 1.11 0.81 46.41
C LEU A 765 0.04 1.79 45.94
N CYS A 766 -1.22 1.48 46.26
CA CYS A 766 -2.32 2.43 46.09
C CYS A 766 -2.10 3.56 47.12
N PRO A 767 -1.95 4.83 46.70
CA PRO A 767 -1.56 5.90 47.62
C PRO A 767 -2.66 6.27 48.63
N GLN A 768 -3.85 5.71 48.47
CA GLN A 768 -5.05 6.00 49.25
C GLN A 768 -5.37 4.86 50.23
N CYS A 769 -5.74 5.24 51.45
CA CYS A 769 -6.16 4.36 52.53
C CYS A 769 -7.43 3.59 52.12
N PRO A 770 -7.46 2.25 52.23
CA PRO A 770 -8.63 1.46 51.83
C PRO A 770 -9.87 1.72 52.71
N ASP A 771 -9.66 2.14 53.96
CA ASP A 771 -10.78 2.37 54.90
C ASP A 771 -11.45 3.74 54.76
N CYS A 772 -10.69 4.80 54.45
CA CYS A 772 -11.22 6.18 54.44
C CYS A 772 -10.81 7.02 53.22
N GLY A 773 -10.00 6.50 52.30
CA GLY A 773 -9.59 7.18 51.07
C GLY A 773 -8.49 8.24 51.22
N ASN A 774 -8.02 8.54 52.43
CA ASN A 774 -6.94 9.52 52.66
C ASN A 774 -5.55 8.99 52.29
N MET A 775 -4.58 9.88 52.03
CA MET A 775 -3.22 9.49 51.66
C MET A 775 -2.52 8.69 52.78
N LEU A 776 -1.91 7.57 52.40
CA LEU A 776 -1.11 6.74 53.30
C LEU A 776 0.33 7.28 53.42
N GLU A 777 0.89 7.22 54.62
CA GLU A 777 2.30 7.52 54.91
C GLU A 777 3.06 6.23 55.22
N VAL A 778 4.33 6.14 54.80
CA VAL A 778 5.21 5.02 55.18
C VAL A 778 6.02 5.45 56.40
N ILE A 779 5.88 4.74 57.51
CA ILE A 779 6.63 4.96 58.75
C ILE A 779 7.17 3.63 59.23
N GLU A 780 8.48 3.54 59.45
CA GLU A 780 9.17 2.35 59.99
C GLU A 780 8.86 1.02 59.26
N GLY A 781 8.63 1.10 57.94
CA GLY A 781 8.35 -0.07 57.10
C GLY A 781 6.88 -0.47 57.05
N CYS A 782 6.00 0.23 57.77
CA CYS A 782 4.54 0.05 57.72
C CYS A 782 3.89 1.21 56.96
N ILE A 783 2.79 0.95 56.25
CA ILE A 783 1.90 1.98 55.71
C ILE A 783 0.82 2.31 56.73
N VAL A 784 0.65 3.60 57.04
CA VAL A 784 -0.27 4.10 58.07
C VAL A 784 -1.12 5.24 57.54
N CYS A 785 -2.42 5.23 57.89
CA CYS A 785 -3.33 6.35 57.69
C CYS A 785 -3.50 7.10 59.01
N ARG A 786 -2.96 8.33 59.08
CA ARG A 786 -3.13 9.18 60.28
C ARG A 786 -4.56 9.61 60.56
N HIS A 787 -5.45 9.49 59.57
CA HIS A 787 -6.83 9.96 59.70
C HIS A 787 -7.76 8.94 60.37
N CYS A 788 -7.71 7.67 59.94
CA CYS A 788 -8.59 6.63 60.49
C CYS A 788 -7.85 5.58 61.34
N GLY A 789 -6.52 5.69 61.47
CA GLY A 789 -5.71 4.75 62.25
C GLY A 789 -5.40 3.43 61.56
N TYR A 790 -5.73 3.29 60.27
CA TYR A 790 -5.36 2.11 59.48
C TYR A 790 -3.84 1.93 59.45
N SER A 791 -3.34 0.72 59.71
CA SER A 791 -1.92 0.39 59.61
C SER A 791 -1.75 -0.99 58.96
N GLN A 792 -0.78 -1.12 58.07
CA GLN A 792 -0.38 -2.39 57.48
C GLN A 792 1.16 -2.44 57.36
N CYS A 793 1.74 -3.35 58.14
CA CYS A 793 3.10 -3.85 58.01
C CYS A 793 3.00 -5.25 57.36
#